data_AF-A0A2C9A189-F1
#
_entry.id   AF-A0A2C9A189-F1
#
_cell.length_a   1.000
_cell.length_b   1.000
_cell.length_c   1.000
_cell.angle_alpha   90.00
_cell.angle_beta   90.00
_cell.angle_gamma   90.00
#
_symmetry.space_group_name_H-M   'P 1'
#
loop_
_entity.id
_entity.type
_entity.pdbx_description
1 polymer ?
#
loop_
_entity_poly.entity_id
_entity_poly.type
_entity_poly.pdbx_seq_one_letter_code
_entity_poly.pdbx_strand_id
1 'polypeptide(L)'
;MFKKIVASLAVVLLTVGMSVVGIAAPAGAAPPGGGTYPPTDAAANDPGNWEVLPGEACYKIEPVNPVPYLLPSPGAGQQFSKVIVKAGSGDGSNLVLTDGLAEGTPVQHNLKDSISHLILCTVPTPVDPILTDASVTVTTTPATCEAAEGDLMVAAVNATFVTSYPTETTYRVVATADDNHLFSNGEPTLVIEDEFAPKLAEGCELPPLALVTPTYSSTQPTCTTAGSYTLGSDGGDVVWTVDGETGVASGTYSAPSDYSDVTISATPAVAGDGLDPDWVNPKVLTFTAPTGCGETPPTSGAASASVTTTPATCEAAEGDVVVTVTNATFALTYPTETTYRVVATADDNHLFSNGEPTLVIEDEFAPKLAEGCELPPLALVTPTYSSTQPTCTTAGSYTLGSDGGDVVWTVDGETGVASGTYSAPSDYSDVTISATPAVAGDGLDPDWVNPKVLTFTAPTGCGETPPTSGAASASVTTTPATCEAAEGDVVVTVTNATFALTYPTETTYRVVATADDNHLFSNGEPTLVIEDEFAPKLVEGCELPSFALVTPTYSSTQPTCTAGGSYTLGSIVGELVWTVNGETGVASGTYSAPSDYSDVTITAAPAVAGDGLDPDWVNPIVLRFAAPAGVCSFNPPTLAFNPPTLAFTGLTIGAGMSLAGGLLFVGLAGLFVARHRRLHG
;
A
#
# COMPACT_ATOMS: atom_id res chain seq x y z
N MET A 1 -18.36 -37.01 31.52
CA MET A 1 -19.60 -36.65 32.25
C MET A 1 -19.71 -35.13 32.29
N PHE A 2 -20.89 -34.61 31.89
CA PHE A 2 -21.37 -33.22 31.99
C PHE A 2 -20.57 -32.14 31.24
N LYS A 3 -21.02 -31.71 30.03
CA LYS A 3 -22.09 -30.71 29.74
C LYS A 3 -21.68 -29.29 30.17
N LYS A 4 -21.90 -28.18 29.47
CA LYS A 4 -22.52 -27.77 28.18
C LYS A 4 -22.21 -26.24 28.07
N ILE A 5 -21.87 -25.70 26.90
CA ILE A 5 -22.70 -24.90 25.95
C ILE A 5 -23.21 -23.53 26.46
N VAL A 6 -23.15 -22.55 25.55
CA VAL A 6 -24.04 -21.37 25.30
C VAL A 6 -23.45 -20.05 25.83
N ALA A 7 -23.08 -19.01 25.08
CA ALA A 7 -23.37 -18.43 23.75
C ALA A 7 -24.06 -17.06 23.86
N SER A 8 -23.75 -16.24 22.84
CA SER A 8 -24.61 -15.22 22.21
C SER A 8 -24.74 -13.86 22.90
N LEU A 9 -24.38 -12.73 22.28
CA LEU A 9 -24.86 -12.06 21.05
C LEU A 9 -25.78 -10.88 21.42
N ALA A 10 -25.42 -9.70 20.90
CA ALA A 10 -26.30 -8.74 20.21
C ALA A 10 -26.65 -7.38 20.84
N VAL A 11 -26.61 -6.39 19.94
CA VAL A 11 -27.43 -5.15 19.83
C VAL A 11 -26.98 -3.94 20.68
N VAL A 12 -26.93 -2.67 20.23
CA VAL A 12 -26.90 -1.91 18.97
C VAL A 12 -27.24 -0.45 19.36
N LEU A 13 -26.67 0.53 18.64
CA LEU A 13 -27.14 1.92 18.41
C LEU A 13 -26.86 3.08 19.42
N LEU A 14 -26.46 4.21 18.81
CA LEU A 14 -26.56 5.64 19.21
C LEU A 14 -25.58 6.13 20.30
N THR A 15 -24.81 7.20 20.15
CA THR A 15 -25.15 8.49 19.54
C THR A 15 -23.87 9.32 19.30
N VAL A 16 -23.75 9.91 18.11
CA VAL A 16 -22.82 11.01 17.79
C VAL A 16 -23.29 12.27 18.53
N GLY A 17 -22.38 12.97 19.20
CA GLY A 17 -22.66 14.24 19.88
C GLY A 17 -21.45 15.16 19.83
N MET A 18 -21.31 15.90 18.72
CA MET A 18 -20.35 17.00 18.57
C MET A 18 -20.58 18.06 19.66
N SER A 19 -19.51 18.46 20.34
CA SER A 19 -19.50 19.63 21.22
C SER A 19 -18.60 20.70 20.61
N VAL A 20 -19.21 21.78 20.11
CA VAL A 20 -18.52 23.00 19.66
C VAL A 20 -18.18 23.84 20.88
N VAL A 21 -16.89 24.12 21.10
CA VAL A 21 -16.40 25.06 22.11
C VAL A 21 -16.22 26.42 21.46
N GLY A 22 -17.04 27.40 21.85
CA GLY A 22 -16.88 28.80 21.44
C GLY A 22 -15.80 29.50 22.28
N ILE A 23 -14.73 29.94 21.63
CA ILE A 23 -13.68 30.78 22.22
C ILE A 23 -14.10 32.25 22.08
N ALA A 24 -14.14 33.00 23.18
CA ALA A 24 -14.37 34.44 23.18
C ALA A 24 -13.04 35.19 23.01
N ALA A 25 -12.97 36.09 22.01
CA ALA A 25 -11.81 36.96 21.77
C ALA A 25 -11.93 38.31 22.52
N PRO A 26 -10.81 38.97 22.92
CA PRO A 26 -10.82 40.21 23.68
C PRO A 26 -10.97 41.45 22.77
N ALA A 27 -11.59 42.50 23.32
CA ALA A 27 -11.76 43.79 22.67
C ALA A 27 -10.43 44.57 22.56
N GLY A 28 -9.97 44.82 21.34
CA GLY A 28 -8.81 45.68 21.03
C GLY A 28 -9.21 47.15 20.87
N ALA A 29 -8.42 48.04 21.48
CA ALA A 29 -8.54 49.49 21.34
C ALA A 29 -7.97 49.98 20.00
N ALA A 30 -8.62 51.00 19.41
CA ALA A 30 -8.22 51.60 18.14
C ALA A 30 -6.93 52.46 18.26
N PRO A 31 -6.03 52.45 17.25
CA PRO A 31 -4.88 53.35 17.17
C PRO A 31 -5.24 54.69 16.50
N PRO A 32 -4.53 55.78 16.79
CA PRO A 32 -4.71 57.07 16.12
C PRO A 32 -3.78 57.17 14.90
N GLY A 33 -4.34 57.39 13.70
CA GLY A 33 -3.55 57.64 12.50
C GLY A 33 -4.35 58.40 11.45
N GLY A 34 -3.91 59.61 11.13
CA GLY A 34 -4.57 60.49 10.17
C GLY A 34 -4.46 59.98 8.73
N GLY A 35 -5.54 59.44 8.21
CA GLY A 35 -5.82 59.31 6.79
C GLY A 35 -7.06 60.14 6.44
N THR A 36 -7.09 60.73 5.25
CA THR A 36 -8.28 61.39 4.72
C THR A 36 -9.45 60.42 4.71
N TYR A 37 -10.42 60.62 5.60
CA TYR A 37 -11.64 59.81 5.63
C TYR A 37 -12.41 59.97 4.32
N PRO A 38 -13.00 58.88 3.77
CA PRO A 38 -13.90 58.97 2.64
C PRO A 38 -15.13 59.84 2.99
N PRO A 39 -15.76 60.49 2.00
CA PRO A 39 -16.87 61.41 2.21
C PRO A 39 -18.01 60.75 3.00
N THR A 40 -18.52 61.45 4.02
CA THR A 40 -19.55 60.95 4.94
C THR A 40 -20.98 61.16 4.43
N ASP A 41 -21.15 61.72 3.24
CA ASP A 41 -22.38 62.18 2.62
C ASP A 41 -22.75 61.39 1.35
N ALA A 42 -23.81 61.80 0.63
CA ALA A 42 -24.42 61.08 -0.50
C ALA A 42 -23.46 60.74 -1.66
N ALA A 43 -22.29 61.39 -1.72
CA ALA A 43 -21.19 61.06 -2.63
C ALA A 43 -20.65 59.63 -2.40
N ALA A 44 -20.85 59.08 -1.21
CA ALA A 44 -20.53 57.71 -0.85
C ALA A 44 -21.49 56.67 -1.46
N ASN A 45 -22.07 56.92 -2.63
CA ASN A 45 -22.76 55.91 -3.45
C ASN A 45 -22.09 55.75 -4.82
N ASP A 46 -21.08 56.58 -5.12
CA ASP A 46 -20.33 56.54 -6.37
C ASP A 46 -19.15 55.55 -6.25
N PRO A 47 -19.06 54.52 -7.13
CA PRO A 47 -17.92 53.59 -7.21
C PRO A 47 -16.55 54.29 -7.21
N GLY A 48 -16.43 55.44 -7.88
CA GLY A 48 -15.18 56.19 -7.98
C GLY A 48 -14.66 56.78 -6.66
N ASN A 49 -15.47 56.75 -5.59
CA ASN A 49 -15.06 57.19 -4.26
C ASN A 49 -14.57 56.05 -3.35
N TRP A 50 -14.58 54.80 -3.86
CA TRP A 50 -14.26 53.61 -3.07
C TRP A 50 -13.00 52.90 -3.52
N GLU A 51 -12.64 52.97 -4.79
CA GLU A 51 -11.38 52.41 -5.30
C GLU A 51 -10.22 53.29 -4.82
N VAL A 52 -9.44 52.79 -3.86
CA VAL A 52 -8.28 53.52 -3.30
C VAL A 52 -6.96 52.81 -3.51
N LEU A 53 -6.97 51.53 -3.88
CA LEU A 53 -5.75 50.75 -4.16
C LEU A 53 -5.64 50.39 -5.65
N PRO A 54 -4.43 50.43 -6.25
CA PRO A 54 -4.21 49.94 -7.62
C PRO A 54 -4.61 48.47 -7.76
N GLY A 55 -5.47 48.16 -8.73
CA GLY A 55 -5.97 46.79 -8.96
C GLY A 55 -7.10 46.35 -8.03
N GLU A 56 -7.62 47.24 -7.19
CA GLU A 56 -8.80 46.98 -6.35
C GLU A 56 -10.08 47.05 -7.16
N ALA A 57 -10.92 46.02 -7.05
CA ALA A 57 -12.25 45.98 -7.66
C ALA A 57 -13.32 46.03 -6.56
N CYS A 58 -14.24 46.98 -6.65
CA CYS A 58 -15.33 47.13 -5.68
C CYS A 58 -16.69 46.84 -6.32
N TYR A 59 -17.54 46.08 -5.64
CA TYR A 59 -18.91 45.81 -6.10
C TYR A 59 -19.93 45.99 -4.97
N LYS A 60 -21.11 46.48 -5.34
CA LYS A 60 -22.23 46.73 -4.42
C LYS A 60 -23.15 45.51 -4.36
N ILE A 61 -23.51 45.10 -3.15
CA ILE A 61 -24.50 44.05 -2.89
C ILE A 61 -25.63 44.57 -1.99
N GLU A 62 -26.87 44.19 -2.30
CA GLU A 62 -28.05 44.51 -1.49
C GLU A 62 -28.48 43.24 -0.73
N PRO A 63 -28.17 43.11 0.57
CA PRO A 63 -28.42 41.88 1.31
C PRO A 63 -29.92 41.66 1.53
N VAL A 64 -30.39 40.44 1.29
CA VAL A 64 -31.83 40.10 1.31
C VAL A 64 -32.32 39.57 2.68
N ASN A 65 -31.52 39.71 3.75
CA ASN A 65 -31.61 39.14 5.12
C ASN A 65 -31.08 37.70 5.29
N PRO A 66 -30.53 37.32 6.48
CA PRO A 66 -30.50 38.05 7.77
C PRO A 66 -29.22 38.86 8.07
N VAL A 67 -29.32 39.76 9.06
CA VAL A 67 -28.20 40.44 9.74
C VAL A 67 -27.81 39.60 10.98
N PRO A 68 -26.51 39.32 11.24
CA PRO A 68 -25.33 39.76 10.50
C PRO A 68 -25.24 39.12 9.10
N TYR A 69 -24.75 39.88 8.13
CA TYR A 69 -24.50 39.37 6.78
C TYR A 69 -23.18 38.58 6.78
N LEU A 70 -23.15 37.38 6.23
CA LEU A 70 -21.93 36.59 6.09
C LEU A 70 -21.23 36.98 4.79
N LEU A 71 -19.95 37.36 4.86
CA LEU A 71 -19.19 37.69 3.65
C LEU A 71 -19.11 36.48 2.70
N PRO A 72 -19.35 36.68 1.39
CA PRO A 72 -19.17 35.62 0.39
C PRO A 72 -17.67 35.36 0.16
N SER A 73 -17.36 34.33 -0.64
CA SER A 73 -15.99 34.11 -1.12
C SER A 73 -15.54 35.27 -2.04
N PRO A 74 -14.32 35.83 -1.89
CA PRO A 74 -13.81 36.94 -2.72
C PRO A 74 -13.49 36.54 -4.18
N GLY A 75 -13.53 35.26 -4.53
CA GLY A 75 -13.11 34.71 -5.82
C GLY A 75 -11.67 34.20 -5.79
N ALA A 76 -11.35 33.21 -6.64
CA ALA A 76 -10.01 32.60 -6.67
C ALA A 76 -8.91 33.64 -6.92
N GLY A 77 -7.84 33.59 -6.12
CA GLY A 77 -6.71 34.53 -6.20
C GLY A 77 -7.02 35.97 -5.74
N GLN A 78 -8.14 36.20 -5.05
CA GLN A 78 -8.51 37.50 -4.51
C GLN A 78 -8.67 37.44 -2.99
N GLN A 79 -8.46 38.58 -2.33
CA GLN A 79 -8.78 38.79 -0.92
C GLN A 79 -9.54 40.09 -0.71
N PHE A 80 -10.37 40.18 0.33
CA PHE A 80 -11.05 41.43 0.66
C PHE A 80 -10.06 42.48 1.17
N SER A 81 -9.95 43.61 0.48
CA SER A 81 -9.19 44.78 0.95
C SER A 81 -9.99 45.61 1.94
N LYS A 82 -11.30 45.75 1.73
CA LYS A 82 -12.22 46.41 2.63
C LYS A 82 -13.68 46.02 2.38
N VAL A 83 -14.48 46.17 3.43
CA VAL A 83 -15.94 46.04 3.36
C VAL A 83 -16.58 47.31 3.93
N ILE A 84 -17.49 47.91 3.18
CA ILE A 84 -18.22 49.10 3.61
C ILE A 84 -19.68 48.71 3.85
N VAL A 85 -20.11 48.75 5.10
CA VAL A 85 -21.49 48.44 5.51
C VAL A 85 -22.29 49.74 5.57
N LYS A 86 -23.38 49.81 4.80
CA LYS A 86 -24.23 51.00 4.68
C LYS A 86 -25.58 50.79 5.32
N ALA A 87 -25.91 51.58 6.34
CA ALA A 87 -27.14 51.49 7.12
C ALA A 87 -27.95 52.81 7.06
N GLY A 88 -28.55 53.13 5.91
CA GLY A 88 -29.39 54.33 5.69
C GLY A 88 -28.63 55.53 5.10
N SER A 89 -29.25 56.72 5.16
CA SER A 89 -28.84 57.90 4.35
C SER A 89 -28.46 59.15 5.15
N GLY A 90 -27.74 59.02 6.27
CA GLY A 90 -27.36 60.17 7.11
C GLY A 90 -26.01 59.96 7.80
N ASP A 91 -25.44 61.04 8.36
CA ASP A 91 -24.13 61.01 9.00
C ASP A 91 -23.99 59.83 9.98
N GLY A 92 -22.89 59.07 9.84
CA GLY A 92 -22.67 57.85 10.62
C GLY A 92 -23.42 56.61 10.13
N SER A 93 -23.93 56.59 8.90
CA SER A 93 -24.52 55.41 8.26
C SER A 93 -23.51 54.44 7.64
N ASN A 94 -22.23 54.78 7.65
CA ASN A 94 -21.18 54.03 6.97
C ASN A 94 -20.23 53.44 8.02
N LEU A 95 -20.04 52.13 8.00
CA LEU A 95 -18.99 51.43 8.74
C LEU A 95 -18.00 50.85 7.73
N VAL A 96 -16.73 51.23 7.83
CA VAL A 96 -15.64 50.68 7.00
C VAL A 96 -14.87 49.67 7.83
N LEU A 97 -14.74 48.46 7.32
CA LEU A 97 -13.94 47.39 7.89
C LEU A 97 -12.76 47.13 6.96
N THR A 98 -11.56 47.01 7.51
CA THR A 98 -10.31 46.78 6.75
C THR A 98 -9.53 45.55 7.21
N ASP A 99 -9.89 44.96 8.35
CA ASP A 99 -9.16 43.84 8.96
C ASP A 99 -10.10 42.67 9.25
N GLY A 100 -9.57 41.44 9.25
CA GLY A 100 -10.32 40.22 9.58
C GLY A 100 -11.41 39.83 8.57
N LEU A 101 -11.25 40.25 7.32
CA LEU A 101 -12.23 40.07 6.24
C LEU A 101 -11.96 38.77 5.49
N ALA A 102 -12.43 37.65 6.07
CA ALA A 102 -12.41 36.34 5.43
C ALA A 102 -13.83 35.95 4.95
N GLU A 103 -13.90 34.95 4.08
CA GLU A 103 -15.18 34.31 3.75
C GLU A 103 -15.89 33.84 5.03
N GLY A 104 -17.19 34.05 5.10
CA GLY A 104 -18.00 33.68 6.27
C GLY A 104 -17.88 34.64 7.46
N THR A 105 -17.02 35.66 7.42
CA THR A 105 -16.97 36.67 8.49
C THR A 105 -18.34 37.38 8.62
N PRO A 106 -18.96 37.39 9.81
CA PRO A 106 -20.21 38.11 10.02
C PRO A 106 -19.96 39.62 10.09
N VAL A 107 -20.62 40.37 9.21
CA VAL A 107 -20.56 41.84 9.16
C VAL A 107 -21.91 42.45 9.52
N GLN A 108 -21.88 43.43 10.44
CA GLN A 108 -23.05 44.18 10.87
C GLN A 108 -22.65 45.64 11.16
N HIS A 109 -23.60 46.56 10.99
CA HIS A 109 -23.38 47.95 11.38
C HIS A 109 -23.43 48.07 12.92
N ASN A 110 -22.45 48.72 13.53
CA ASN A 110 -22.30 48.78 14.98
C ASN A 110 -23.38 49.62 15.70
N LEU A 111 -24.06 50.52 14.98
CA LEU A 111 -25.06 51.44 15.54
C LEU A 111 -26.50 51.23 15.02
N LYS A 112 -26.71 50.34 14.03
CA LYS A 112 -27.99 50.24 13.33
C LYS A 112 -28.31 48.78 13.01
N ASP A 113 -29.56 48.40 13.25
CA ASP A 113 -30.02 47.02 13.11
C ASP A 113 -30.37 46.61 11.67
N SER A 114 -30.25 47.53 10.70
CA SER A 114 -30.56 47.28 9.29
C SER A 114 -29.44 47.75 8.37
N ILE A 115 -29.06 46.88 7.44
CA ILE A 115 -28.09 47.16 6.38
C ILE A 115 -28.89 47.40 5.09
N SER A 116 -28.65 48.55 4.45
CA SER A 116 -29.24 48.88 3.14
C SER A 116 -28.47 48.23 1.99
N HIS A 117 -27.14 48.23 2.07
CA HIS A 117 -26.25 47.56 1.12
C HIS A 117 -24.85 47.40 1.72
N LEU A 118 -24.03 46.54 1.13
CA LEU A 118 -22.60 46.48 1.37
C LEU A 118 -21.85 46.81 0.07
N ILE A 119 -20.62 47.30 0.23
CA ILE A 119 -19.66 47.42 -0.86
C ILE A 119 -18.48 46.56 -0.48
N LEU A 120 -18.21 45.54 -1.30
CA LEU A 120 -17.13 44.60 -1.12
C LEU A 120 -16.01 44.97 -2.08
N CYS A 121 -14.83 45.27 -1.55
CA CYS A 121 -13.66 45.56 -2.35
C CYS A 121 -12.65 44.42 -2.21
N THR A 122 -12.14 43.93 -3.34
CA THR A 122 -11.13 42.87 -3.38
C THR A 122 -9.87 43.35 -4.09
N VAL A 123 -8.74 42.78 -3.72
CA VAL A 123 -7.45 42.94 -4.39
C VAL A 123 -6.88 41.56 -4.69
N PRO A 124 -6.02 41.41 -5.72
CA PRO A 124 -5.27 40.18 -5.92
C PRO A 124 -4.51 39.80 -4.65
N THR A 125 -4.57 38.54 -4.25
CA THR A 125 -3.73 38.02 -3.17
C THR A 125 -2.27 38.22 -3.59
N PRO A 126 -1.44 38.89 -2.78
CA PRO A 126 -0.01 39.02 -3.08
C PRO A 126 0.56 37.62 -3.24
N VAL A 127 0.93 37.28 -4.47
CA VAL A 127 1.72 36.07 -4.73
C VAL A 127 3.10 36.41 -4.19
N ASP A 128 3.53 35.72 -3.14
CA ASP A 128 4.86 35.93 -2.56
C ASP A 128 5.89 35.58 -3.65
N PRO A 129 6.72 36.51 -4.13
CA PRO A 129 7.58 36.28 -5.30
C PRO A 129 8.72 35.27 -5.06
N ILE A 130 8.73 34.59 -3.91
CA ILE A 130 9.76 33.63 -3.49
C ILE A 130 9.27 32.17 -3.68
N LEU A 131 8.00 31.94 -3.97
CA LEU A 131 7.49 30.58 -4.20
C LEU A 131 7.69 30.19 -5.66
N THR A 132 8.67 29.32 -5.93
CA THR A 132 8.79 28.65 -7.22
C THR A 132 7.55 27.79 -7.46
N ASP A 133 6.79 28.08 -8.52
CA ASP A 133 5.56 27.33 -8.85
C ASP A 133 5.81 25.82 -8.88
N ALA A 134 4.85 25.04 -8.37
CA ALA A 134 4.85 23.60 -8.55
C ALA A 134 4.61 23.27 -10.02
N SER A 135 5.31 22.25 -10.53
CA SER A 135 5.11 21.78 -11.90
C SER A 135 5.13 20.27 -11.99
N VAL A 136 4.37 19.73 -12.95
CA VAL A 136 4.40 18.30 -13.27
C VAL A 136 4.42 18.14 -14.79
N THR A 137 5.25 17.23 -15.29
CA THR A 137 5.34 16.88 -16.70
C THR A 137 5.17 15.38 -16.85
N VAL A 138 4.31 14.96 -17.78
CA VAL A 138 4.06 13.55 -18.07
C VAL A 138 4.55 13.26 -19.49
N THR A 139 5.36 12.22 -19.63
CA THR A 139 5.88 11.76 -20.92
C THR A 139 5.57 10.28 -21.07
N THR A 140 4.99 9.89 -22.21
CA THR A 140 4.74 8.49 -22.56
C THR A 140 5.76 8.02 -23.58
N THR A 141 6.34 6.85 -23.38
CA THR A 141 7.19 6.22 -24.39
C THR A 141 6.30 5.46 -25.38
N PRO A 142 6.44 5.65 -26.70
CA PRO A 142 5.66 4.88 -27.68
C PRO A 142 5.97 3.38 -27.55
N ALA A 143 4.93 2.54 -27.58
CA ALA A 143 5.10 1.09 -27.63
C ALA A 143 5.91 0.69 -28.88
N THR A 144 6.93 -0.15 -28.69
CA THR A 144 7.70 -0.74 -29.78
C THR A 144 7.16 -2.14 -30.08
N CYS A 145 7.54 -2.72 -31.23
CA CYS A 145 7.03 -4.05 -31.61
C CYS A 145 7.56 -5.20 -30.75
N GLU A 146 8.46 -4.92 -29.80
CA GLU A 146 9.03 -5.89 -28.86
C GLU A 146 8.56 -5.66 -27.41
N ALA A 147 7.93 -4.51 -27.11
CA ALA A 147 7.42 -4.17 -25.79
C ALA A 147 5.98 -3.62 -25.92
N ALA A 148 5.00 -4.44 -25.56
CA ALA A 148 3.58 -4.12 -25.68
C ALA A 148 3.11 -3.02 -24.71
N GLU A 149 3.89 -2.74 -23.66
CA GLU A 149 3.57 -1.75 -22.63
C GLU A 149 4.34 -0.45 -22.87
N GLY A 150 3.62 0.66 -23.04
CA GLY A 150 4.23 1.98 -23.07
C GLY A 150 4.57 2.43 -21.65
N ASP A 151 5.83 2.77 -21.39
CA ASP A 151 6.22 3.32 -20.09
C ASP A 151 5.72 4.76 -19.91
N LEU A 152 5.08 5.03 -18.77
CA LEU A 152 4.68 6.35 -18.31
C LEU A 152 5.77 6.94 -17.40
N MET A 153 6.43 8.01 -17.83
CA MET A 153 7.37 8.76 -16.99
C MET A 153 6.71 10.05 -16.49
N VAL A 154 6.69 10.24 -15.17
CA VAL A 154 6.18 11.45 -14.51
C VAL A 154 7.32 12.14 -13.79
N ALA A 155 7.54 13.42 -14.11
CA ALA A 155 8.48 14.29 -13.41
C ALA A 155 7.70 15.40 -12.70
N ALA A 156 7.91 15.55 -11.39
CA ALA A 156 7.29 16.58 -10.56
C ALA A 156 8.36 17.45 -9.90
N VAL A 157 8.10 18.75 -9.77
CA VAL A 157 8.95 19.72 -9.06
C VAL A 157 8.09 20.45 -8.04
N ASN A 158 8.52 20.45 -6.77
CA ASN A 158 7.77 20.96 -5.62
C ASN A 158 6.35 20.37 -5.54
N ALA A 159 6.22 19.09 -5.88
CA ALA A 159 4.98 18.35 -5.83
C ALA A 159 5.25 16.85 -5.67
N THR A 160 4.37 16.18 -4.96
CA THR A 160 4.25 14.71 -4.94
C THR A 160 3.18 14.28 -5.94
N PHE A 161 3.23 13.04 -6.44
CA PHE A 161 2.21 12.55 -7.38
C PHE A 161 1.80 11.10 -7.10
N VAL A 162 0.59 10.78 -7.54
CA VAL A 162 0.05 9.42 -7.57
C VAL A 162 -0.47 9.15 -8.97
N THR A 163 -0.03 8.05 -9.56
CA THR A 163 -0.53 7.54 -10.84
C THR A 163 -1.58 6.47 -10.60
N SER A 164 -2.69 6.52 -11.33
CA SER A 164 -3.65 5.43 -11.43
C SER A 164 -4.00 5.14 -12.89
N TYR A 165 -4.40 3.89 -13.15
CA TYR A 165 -4.80 3.41 -14.48
C TYR A 165 -6.29 3.07 -14.45
N PRO A 166 -7.18 4.06 -14.65
CA PRO A 166 -8.63 3.82 -14.56
C PRO A 166 -9.16 2.88 -15.65
N THR A 167 -8.46 2.76 -16.77
CA THR A 167 -8.70 1.73 -17.79
C THR A 167 -7.36 1.23 -18.36
N GLU A 168 -7.36 0.16 -19.14
CA GLU A 168 -6.17 -0.34 -19.84
C GLU A 168 -5.55 0.68 -20.81
N THR A 169 -6.32 1.68 -21.24
CA THR A 169 -5.87 2.67 -22.23
C THR A 169 -5.82 4.09 -21.68
N THR A 170 -6.04 4.32 -20.38
CA THR A 170 -6.00 5.66 -19.79
C THR A 170 -5.13 5.69 -18.55
N TYR A 171 -4.39 6.78 -18.38
CA TYR A 171 -3.69 7.07 -17.14
C TYR A 171 -4.25 8.34 -16.50
N ARG A 172 -4.15 8.40 -15.18
CA ARG A 172 -4.52 9.54 -14.36
C ARG A 172 -3.39 9.84 -13.39
N VAL A 173 -2.76 11.00 -13.54
CA VAL A 173 -1.75 11.51 -12.61
C VAL A 173 -2.39 12.59 -11.75
N VAL A 174 -2.40 12.38 -10.44
CA VAL A 174 -2.80 13.39 -9.46
C VAL A 174 -1.53 13.90 -8.80
N ALA A 175 -1.15 15.13 -9.10
CA ALA A 175 -0.02 15.81 -8.48
C ALA A 175 -0.54 16.76 -7.39
N THR A 176 0.08 16.73 -6.22
CA THR A 176 -0.20 17.61 -5.08
C THR A 176 1.04 18.45 -4.83
N ALA A 177 0.90 19.76 -4.88
CA ALA A 177 1.99 20.69 -4.60
C ALA A 177 2.45 20.54 -3.15
N ASP A 178 3.76 20.64 -2.92
CA ASP A 178 4.34 20.60 -1.59
C ASP A 178 3.96 21.86 -0.79
N ASP A 179 4.09 21.80 0.53
CA ASP A 179 3.67 22.90 1.41
C ASP A 179 4.23 24.25 0.96
N ASN A 180 3.33 25.22 0.78
CA ASN A 180 3.56 26.57 0.28
C ASN A 180 3.76 26.71 -1.25
N HIS A 181 3.66 25.65 -2.04
CA HIS A 181 3.67 25.76 -3.50
C HIS A 181 2.25 25.67 -4.09
N LEU A 182 2.05 26.27 -5.26
CA LEU A 182 0.83 26.15 -6.05
C LEU A 182 1.23 25.81 -7.48
N PHE A 183 0.39 25.04 -8.17
CA PHE A 183 0.53 24.88 -9.61
C PHE A 183 0.19 26.20 -10.32
N SER A 184 0.57 26.33 -11.60
CA SER A 184 0.30 27.54 -12.41
C SER A 184 -1.18 27.94 -12.51
N ASN A 185 -2.12 27.05 -12.16
CA ASN A 185 -3.55 27.34 -12.06
C ASN A 185 -3.97 27.92 -10.69
N GLY A 186 -3.04 28.10 -9.75
CA GLY A 186 -3.29 28.59 -8.40
C GLY A 186 -3.87 27.55 -7.44
N GLU A 187 -3.94 26.27 -7.84
CA GLU A 187 -4.49 25.18 -7.02
C GLU A 187 -3.36 24.35 -6.40
N PRO A 188 -3.57 23.76 -5.21
CA PRO A 188 -2.62 22.86 -4.57
C PRO A 188 -2.61 21.45 -5.20
N THR A 189 -3.52 21.18 -6.14
CA THR A 189 -3.62 19.88 -6.81
C THR A 189 -3.83 20.07 -8.31
N LEU A 190 -3.13 19.27 -9.11
CA LEU A 190 -3.24 19.20 -10.56
C LEU A 190 -3.56 17.76 -10.97
N VAL A 191 -4.58 17.59 -11.81
CA VAL A 191 -4.98 16.29 -12.34
C VAL A 191 -4.73 16.28 -13.83
N ILE A 192 -3.94 15.30 -14.30
CA ILE A 192 -3.68 15.04 -15.71
C ILE A 192 -4.28 13.69 -16.05
N GLU A 193 -5.22 13.67 -16.98
CA GLU A 193 -5.83 12.47 -17.53
C GLU A 193 -5.58 12.47 -19.03
N ASP A 194 -5.01 11.38 -19.55
CA ASP A 194 -4.80 11.19 -20.98
C ASP A 194 -4.94 9.70 -21.36
N GLU A 195 -5.09 9.44 -22.66
CA GLU A 195 -5.13 8.11 -23.23
C GLU A 195 -3.74 7.66 -23.66
N PHE A 196 -3.37 6.41 -23.34
CA PHE A 196 -2.42 5.69 -24.16
C PHE A 196 -3.05 5.57 -25.54
N ALA A 197 -2.63 6.39 -26.49
CA ALA A 197 -2.83 6.09 -27.89
C ALA A 197 -1.67 5.20 -28.33
N PRO A 198 -1.77 3.86 -28.25
CA PRO A 198 -0.77 2.99 -28.87
C PRO A 198 -0.87 3.22 -30.36
N LYS A 199 -0.09 4.17 -30.88
CA LYS A 199 0.31 4.14 -32.28
C LYS A 199 1.26 2.96 -32.39
N LEU A 200 0.70 1.77 -32.60
CA LEU A 200 1.43 0.66 -33.18
C LEU A 200 2.25 1.22 -34.34
N ALA A 201 3.55 0.99 -34.32
CA ALA A 201 4.39 1.31 -35.47
C ALA A 201 3.75 0.65 -36.70
N GLU A 202 3.56 1.42 -37.76
CA GLU A 202 2.88 1.00 -38.98
C GLU A 202 3.56 -0.27 -39.52
N GLY A 203 2.91 -1.44 -39.39
CA GLY A 203 3.43 -2.74 -39.86
C GLY A 203 3.56 -3.87 -38.84
N CYS A 204 3.16 -3.69 -37.57
CA CYS A 204 3.25 -4.77 -36.56
C CYS A 204 1.91 -5.51 -36.37
N GLU A 205 1.91 -6.82 -36.61
CA GLU A 205 0.80 -7.73 -36.27
C GLU A 205 1.01 -8.24 -34.84
N LEU A 206 0.01 -8.07 -33.97
CA LEU A 206 0.04 -8.62 -32.61
C LEU A 206 0.11 -10.16 -32.69
N PRO A 207 0.95 -10.82 -31.88
CA PRO A 207 0.90 -12.27 -31.75
C PRO A 207 -0.52 -12.68 -31.29
N PRO A 208 -1.09 -13.77 -31.83
CA PRO A 208 -2.39 -14.25 -31.40
C PRO A 208 -2.35 -14.55 -29.90
N LEU A 209 -3.30 -13.96 -29.15
CA LEU A 209 -3.47 -14.20 -27.71
C LEU A 209 -3.54 -15.71 -27.44
N ALA A 210 -2.84 -16.17 -26.41
CA ALA A 210 -2.84 -17.57 -26.05
C ALA A 210 -4.23 -17.98 -25.54
N LEU A 211 -4.73 -19.11 -26.04
CA LEU A 211 -5.98 -19.70 -25.56
C LEU A 211 -5.64 -20.68 -24.43
N VAL A 212 -6.07 -20.35 -23.21
CA VAL A 212 -5.86 -21.20 -22.03
C VAL A 212 -7.03 -22.16 -21.89
N THR A 213 -6.74 -23.46 -21.74
CA THR A 213 -7.74 -24.52 -21.62
C THR A 213 -7.68 -25.16 -20.23
N PRO A 214 -8.59 -24.80 -19.30
CA PRO A 214 -8.64 -25.43 -17.98
C PRO A 214 -9.03 -26.92 -18.08
N THR A 215 -8.44 -27.76 -17.24
CA THR A 215 -8.70 -29.20 -17.16
C THR A 215 -9.14 -29.60 -15.75
N TYR A 216 -10.05 -30.59 -15.66
CA TYR A 216 -10.47 -31.15 -14.37
C TYR A 216 -10.79 -32.64 -14.46
N SER A 217 -10.68 -33.34 -13.34
CA SER A 217 -11.15 -34.73 -13.19
C SER A 217 -11.74 -34.95 -11.78
N SER A 218 -12.58 -35.97 -11.63
CA SER A 218 -13.20 -36.30 -10.33
C SER A 218 -13.35 -37.80 -10.12
N THR A 219 -13.12 -38.27 -8.90
CA THR A 219 -13.27 -39.66 -8.46
C THR A 219 -14.38 -39.76 -7.42
N GLN A 220 -15.32 -40.69 -7.61
CA GLN A 220 -16.43 -40.90 -6.68
C GLN A 220 -15.99 -41.58 -5.38
N PRO A 221 -16.60 -41.25 -4.23
CA PRO A 221 -16.33 -41.90 -2.95
C PRO A 221 -16.78 -43.36 -2.93
N THR A 222 -16.06 -44.20 -2.19
CA THR A 222 -16.42 -45.59 -1.89
C THR A 222 -16.65 -45.78 -0.39
N CYS A 223 -17.14 -46.94 0.06
CA CYS A 223 -17.35 -47.18 1.49
C CYS A 223 -16.07 -47.07 2.35
N THR A 224 -14.88 -47.07 1.74
CA THR A 224 -13.58 -47.07 2.44
C THR A 224 -12.66 -45.94 2.02
N THR A 225 -13.00 -45.17 0.98
CA THR A 225 -12.13 -44.12 0.42
C THR A 225 -12.97 -42.90 0.08
N ALA A 226 -12.56 -41.73 0.56
CA ALA A 226 -13.18 -40.46 0.18
C ALA A 226 -13.01 -40.21 -1.33
N GLY A 227 -13.99 -39.53 -1.94
CA GLY A 227 -13.85 -39.06 -3.32
C GLY A 227 -12.80 -37.96 -3.42
N SER A 228 -12.40 -37.62 -4.64
CA SER A 228 -11.46 -36.52 -4.90
C SER A 228 -11.76 -35.82 -6.21
N TYR A 229 -11.17 -34.64 -6.43
CA TYR A 229 -11.17 -33.96 -7.73
C TYR A 229 -9.82 -33.26 -7.94
N THR A 230 -9.41 -33.13 -9.20
CA THR A 230 -8.13 -32.51 -9.60
C THR A 230 -8.39 -31.35 -10.55
N LEU A 231 -7.68 -30.24 -10.36
CA LEU A 231 -7.74 -29.01 -11.17
C LEU A 231 -6.38 -28.75 -11.83
N GLY A 232 -6.35 -28.44 -13.13
CA GLY A 232 -5.13 -28.15 -13.91
C GLY A 232 -5.40 -27.27 -15.13
N SER A 233 -4.39 -26.94 -15.93
CA SER A 233 -4.58 -26.15 -17.15
C SER A 233 -3.57 -26.53 -18.22
N ASP A 234 -4.00 -26.45 -19.48
CA ASP A 234 -3.14 -26.56 -20.66
C ASP A 234 -2.99 -25.17 -21.30
N GLY A 235 -1.76 -24.76 -21.57
CA GLY A 235 -1.49 -23.53 -22.35
C GLY A 235 -1.52 -22.21 -21.57
N GLY A 236 -1.43 -22.22 -20.24
CA GLY A 236 -1.29 -21.01 -19.41
C GLY A 236 -1.78 -21.17 -17.97
N ASP A 237 -1.59 -20.13 -17.16
CA ASP A 237 -2.01 -20.11 -15.76
C ASP A 237 -3.49 -19.75 -15.61
N VAL A 238 -4.19 -20.47 -14.73
CA VAL A 238 -5.61 -20.29 -14.45
C VAL A 238 -5.81 -20.03 -12.96
N VAL A 239 -6.61 -19.02 -12.63
CA VAL A 239 -7.12 -18.79 -11.28
C VAL A 239 -8.41 -19.57 -11.10
N TRP A 240 -8.37 -20.57 -10.20
CA TRP A 240 -9.55 -21.37 -9.89
C TRP A 240 -10.41 -20.72 -8.81
N THR A 241 -11.73 -20.85 -8.98
CA THR A 241 -12.72 -20.55 -7.95
C THR A 241 -13.49 -21.81 -7.62
N VAL A 242 -13.45 -22.24 -6.36
CA VAL A 242 -14.15 -23.44 -5.86
C VAL A 242 -15.14 -23.02 -4.78
N ASP A 243 -16.43 -23.31 -4.99
CA ASP A 243 -17.53 -22.96 -4.08
C ASP A 243 -17.56 -21.46 -3.66
N GLY A 244 -17.10 -20.60 -4.56
CA GLY A 244 -17.01 -19.15 -4.36
C GLY A 244 -15.69 -18.65 -3.76
N GLU A 245 -14.77 -19.54 -3.38
CA GLU A 245 -13.42 -19.19 -2.94
C GLU A 245 -12.49 -19.06 -4.14
N THR A 246 -12.00 -17.85 -4.42
CA THR A 246 -11.10 -17.53 -5.53
C THR A 246 -9.63 -17.72 -5.15
N GLY A 247 -8.79 -18.14 -6.09
CA GLY A 247 -7.35 -18.30 -5.86
C GLY A 247 -6.95 -19.70 -5.39
N VAL A 248 -7.80 -20.70 -5.66
CA VAL A 248 -7.49 -22.10 -5.38
C VAL A 248 -6.38 -22.56 -6.34
N ALA A 249 -5.34 -23.17 -5.81
CA ALA A 249 -4.23 -23.64 -6.62
C ALA A 249 -4.64 -24.83 -7.51
N SER A 250 -3.94 -25.06 -8.62
CA SER A 250 -4.02 -26.34 -9.32
C SER A 250 -3.56 -27.47 -8.38
N GLY A 251 -4.25 -28.60 -8.39
CA GLY A 251 -3.94 -29.72 -7.47
C GLY A 251 -5.11 -30.66 -7.26
N THR A 252 -4.91 -31.64 -6.38
CA THR A 252 -5.92 -32.66 -6.01
C THR A 252 -6.51 -32.36 -4.65
N TYR A 253 -7.85 -32.36 -4.57
CA TYR A 253 -8.65 -32.02 -3.41
C TYR A 253 -9.57 -33.16 -3.02
N SER A 254 -9.82 -33.33 -1.72
CA SER A 254 -10.81 -34.30 -1.22
C SER A 254 -12.23 -33.81 -1.50
N ALA A 255 -13.11 -34.72 -1.89
CA ALA A 255 -14.54 -34.43 -2.01
C ALA A 255 -15.16 -34.14 -0.64
N PRO A 256 -16.21 -33.30 -0.57
CA PRO A 256 -16.94 -33.04 0.67
C PRO A 256 -17.45 -34.33 1.31
N SER A 257 -17.27 -34.47 2.63
CA SER A 257 -17.68 -35.67 3.38
C SER A 257 -19.19 -35.81 3.52
N ASP A 258 -19.94 -34.73 3.29
CA ASP A 258 -21.40 -34.70 3.23
C ASP A 258 -21.97 -34.97 1.83
N TYR A 259 -21.08 -35.20 0.85
CA TYR A 259 -21.44 -35.43 -0.56
C TYR A 259 -22.18 -34.26 -1.21
N SER A 260 -21.93 -33.03 -0.72
CA SER A 260 -22.39 -31.83 -1.39
C SER A 260 -21.74 -31.65 -2.77
N ASP A 261 -22.46 -31.01 -3.69
CA ASP A 261 -21.94 -30.64 -5.00
C ASP A 261 -20.82 -29.61 -4.84
N VAL A 262 -19.74 -29.76 -5.61
CA VAL A 262 -18.64 -28.78 -5.69
C VAL A 262 -18.76 -27.99 -6.98
N THR A 263 -18.84 -26.66 -6.89
CA THR A 263 -18.91 -25.77 -8.05
C THR A 263 -17.53 -25.20 -8.35
N ILE A 264 -17.01 -25.44 -9.56
CA ILE A 264 -15.71 -24.94 -10.02
C ILE A 264 -15.88 -23.96 -11.18
N SER A 265 -15.05 -22.93 -11.22
CA SER A 265 -14.90 -22.04 -12.37
C SER A 265 -13.45 -21.56 -12.50
N ALA A 266 -13.08 -21.13 -13.70
CA ALA A 266 -11.71 -20.78 -14.09
C ALA A 266 -11.69 -19.38 -14.70
N THR A 267 -10.65 -18.59 -14.40
CA THR A 267 -10.38 -17.30 -15.06
C THR A 267 -8.90 -17.29 -15.48
N PRO A 268 -8.53 -16.76 -16.66
CA PRO A 268 -7.12 -16.63 -17.04
C PRO A 268 -6.39 -15.77 -16.01
N ALA A 269 -5.16 -16.15 -15.64
CA ALA A 269 -4.36 -15.38 -14.68
C ALA A 269 -3.84 -14.06 -15.27
N VAL A 270 -3.68 -13.99 -16.59
CA VAL A 270 -3.24 -12.80 -17.32
C VAL A 270 -4.44 -12.12 -17.98
N ALA A 271 -4.59 -10.82 -17.74
CA ALA A 271 -5.62 -10.02 -18.39
C ALA A 271 -5.34 -9.92 -19.90
N GLY A 272 -6.30 -10.36 -20.72
CA GLY A 272 -6.19 -10.39 -22.17
C GLY A 272 -6.14 -11.78 -22.78
N ASP A 273 -5.76 -12.82 -22.03
CA ASP A 273 -5.78 -14.20 -22.52
C ASP A 273 -7.22 -14.69 -22.72
N GLY A 274 -7.42 -15.50 -23.77
CA GLY A 274 -8.70 -16.13 -24.04
C GLY A 274 -8.90 -17.35 -23.15
N LEU A 275 -10.05 -17.46 -22.49
CA LEU A 275 -10.50 -18.71 -21.88
C LEU A 275 -11.29 -19.52 -22.92
N ASP A 276 -11.10 -20.85 -22.94
CA ASP A 276 -11.97 -21.73 -23.71
C ASP A 276 -13.46 -21.41 -23.43
N PRO A 277 -14.29 -21.16 -24.47
CA PRO A 277 -15.72 -20.85 -24.33
C PRO A 277 -16.51 -21.83 -23.46
N ASP A 278 -16.08 -23.09 -23.38
CA ASP A 278 -16.74 -24.12 -22.57
C ASP A 278 -16.60 -23.87 -21.06
N TRP A 279 -15.74 -22.94 -20.64
CA TRP A 279 -15.47 -22.56 -19.25
C TRP A 279 -16.10 -21.22 -18.83
N VAL A 280 -16.85 -20.57 -19.72
CA VAL A 280 -17.60 -19.34 -19.41
C VAL A 280 -18.68 -19.57 -18.33
N ASN A 281 -19.11 -20.82 -18.14
CA ASN A 281 -20.06 -21.21 -17.10
C ASN A 281 -19.40 -22.12 -16.05
N PRO A 282 -19.70 -21.93 -14.75
CA PRO A 282 -19.25 -22.84 -13.70
C PRO A 282 -19.64 -24.30 -13.99
N LYS A 283 -18.74 -25.23 -13.68
CA LYS A 283 -19.00 -26.67 -13.71
C LYS A 283 -19.38 -27.15 -12.32
N VAL A 284 -20.34 -28.07 -12.24
CA VAL A 284 -20.79 -28.67 -10.99
C VAL A 284 -20.33 -30.12 -10.95
N LEU A 285 -19.57 -30.48 -9.92
CA LEU A 285 -19.09 -31.83 -9.64
C LEU A 285 -20.00 -32.46 -8.58
N THR A 286 -20.76 -33.48 -8.96
CA THR A 286 -21.67 -34.18 -8.06
C THR A 286 -21.03 -35.45 -7.49
N PHE A 287 -21.02 -35.57 -6.17
CA PHE A 287 -20.56 -36.76 -5.46
C PHE A 287 -21.75 -37.54 -4.91
N THR A 288 -21.82 -38.84 -5.15
CA THR A 288 -22.92 -39.69 -4.66
C THR A 288 -22.47 -40.53 -3.48
N ALA A 289 -23.24 -40.51 -2.39
CA ALA A 289 -22.97 -41.36 -1.23
C ALA A 289 -22.95 -42.85 -1.64
N PRO A 290 -21.93 -43.63 -1.24
CA PRO A 290 -21.85 -45.04 -1.59
C PRO A 290 -23.00 -45.82 -0.92
N THR A 291 -23.84 -46.46 -1.73
CA THR A 291 -24.93 -47.31 -1.24
C THR A 291 -24.40 -48.67 -0.78
N GLY A 292 -24.73 -49.09 0.46
CA GLY A 292 -24.43 -50.43 0.98
C GLY A 292 -23.56 -50.49 2.24
N CYS A 293 -23.13 -49.35 2.80
CA CYS A 293 -22.28 -49.32 4.00
C CYS A 293 -23.08 -49.47 5.32
N GLY A 294 -23.88 -50.54 5.43
CA GLY A 294 -24.75 -50.78 6.60
C GLY A 294 -23.98 -51.19 7.86
N GLU A 295 -24.31 -50.56 8.99
CA GLU A 295 -23.81 -50.89 10.32
C GLU A 295 -24.34 -52.26 10.80
N THR A 296 -23.48 -53.28 10.80
CA THR A 296 -23.66 -54.47 11.64
C THR A 296 -22.50 -54.56 12.64
N PRO A 297 -22.75 -54.86 13.93
CA PRO A 297 -21.71 -54.96 14.94
C PRO A 297 -20.79 -56.14 14.59
N PRO A 298 -19.45 -55.99 14.64
CA PRO A 298 -18.56 -57.06 14.26
C PRO A 298 -18.69 -58.21 15.26
N THR A 299 -19.20 -59.33 14.76
CA THR A 299 -18.75 -60.64 15.22
C THR A 299 -17.24 -60.69 15.00
N SER A 300 -16.48 -61.24 15.95
CA SER A 300 -15.01 -61.29 15.94
C SER A 300 -14.43 -61.65 14.57
N GLY A 301 -14.12 -60.62 13.78
CA GLY A 301 -13.60 -60.77 12.43
C GLY A 301 -12.10 -60.64 12.48
N ALA A 302 -11.35 -61.63 12.02
CA ALA A 302 -9.90 -61.52 11.92
C ALA A 302 -9.51 -60.26 11.13
N ALA A 303 -8.45 -59.58 11.54
CA ALA A 303 -7.89 -58.49 10.75
C ALA A 303 -7.35 -59.08 9.44
N SER A 304 -7.52 -58.34 8.34
CA SER A 304 -6.94 -58.72 7.05
C SER A 304 -6.35 -57.51 6.35
N ALA A 305 -5.25 -57.73 5.64
CA ALA A 305 -4.65 -56.77 4.74
C ALA A 305 -4.27 -57.50 3.45
N SER A 306 -4.60 -56.93 2.31
CA SER A 306 -4.17 -57.41 1.00
C SER A 306 -3.69 -56.24 0.16
N VAL A 307 -2.64 -56.48 -0.62
CA VAL A 307 -2.12 -55.52 -1.56
C VAL A 307 -2.44 -55.99 -2.97
N THR A 308 -2.95 -55.09 -3.78
CA THR A 308 -3.12 -55.28 -5.22
C THR A 308 -2.36 -54.18 -5.92
N THR A 309 -1.50 -54.55 -6.87
CA THR A 309 -0.82 -53.59 -7.73
C THR A 309 -1.58 -53.48 -9.04
N THR A 310 -1.75 -52.25 -9.52
CA THR A 310 -2.23 -52.02 -10.88
C THR A 310 -1.02 -52.00 -11.80
N PRO A 311 -0.92 -52.87 -12.81
CA PRO A 311 0.17 -52.81 -13.78
C PRO A 311 0.20 -51.44 -14.46
N ALA A 312 1.39 -50.89 -14.69
CA ALA A 312 1.55 -49.68 -15.49
C ALA A 312 0.82 -49.85 -16.83
N THR A 313 0.01 -48.85 -17.19
CA THR A 313 -0.69 -48.80 -18.48
C THR A 313 0.07 -47.86 -19.42
N CYS A 314 -0.22 -47.90 -20.73
CA CYS A 314 0.52 -47.06 -21.69
C CYS A 314 0.35 -45.53 -21.46
N GLU A 315 -0.60 -45.11 -20.61
CA GLU A 315 -0.92 -43.70 -20.34
C GLU A 315 -0.57 -43.25 -18.91
N ALA A 316 -0.14 -44.17 -18.03
CA ALA A 316 0.25 -43.86 -16.65
C ALA A 316 1.53 -44.60 -16.28
N ALA A 317 2.62 -43.85 -16.11
CA ALA A 317 3.96 -44.36 -15.87
C ALA A 317 4.13 -45.02 -14.49
N GLU A 318 3.25 -44.73 -13.54
CA GLU A 318 3.36 -45.19 -12.16
C GLU A 318 2.33 -46.29 -11.88
N GLY A 319 2.82 -47.46 -11.46
CA GLY A 319 1.96 -48.54 -10.96
C GLY A 319 1.45 -48.18 -9.58
N ASP A 320 0.13 -48.13 -9.41
CA ASP A 320 -0.47 -47.81 -8.12
C ASP A 320 -0.49 -49.03 -7.17
N VAL A 321 -0.12 -48.82 -5.90
CA VAL A 321 -0.30 -49.81 -4.82
C VAL A 321 -1.63 -49.56 -4.14
N VAL A 322 -2.63 -50.40 -4.42
CA VAL A 322 -3.91 -50.34 -3.71
C VAL A 322 -3.86 -51.28 -2.51
N VAL A 323 -3.81 -50.71 -1.31
CA VAL A 323 -3.86 -51.45 -0.04
C VAL A 323 -5.30 -51.53 0.44
N THR A 324 -5.82 -52.74 0.62
CA THR A 324 -7.13 -52.99 1.24
C THR A 324 -6.92 -53.59 2.62
N VAL A 325 -7.45 -52.94 3.66
CA VAL A 325 -7.43 -53.43 5.04
C VAL A 325 -8.84 -53.59 5.60
N THR A 326 -9.01 -54.53 6.52
CA THR A 326 -10.24 -54.71 7.32
C THR A 326 -9.84 -54.94 8.77
N ASN A 327 -10.44 -54.16 9.69
CA ASN A 327 -10.11 -54.12 11.12
C ASN A 327 -8.61 -53.86 11.38
N ALA A 328 -8.01 -53.00 10.57
CA ALA A 328 -6.62 -52.60 10.67
C ALA A 328 -6.39 -51.22 10.04
N THR A 329 -5.34 -50.54 10.48
CA THR A 329 -4.73 -49.37 9.84
C THR A 329 -3.46 -49.78 9.08
N PHE A 330 -2.97 -48.95 8.15
CA PHE A 330 -1.72 -49.27 7.43
C PHE A 330 -0.83 -48.04 7.21
N ALA A 331 0.46 -48.30 7.02
CA ALA A 331 1.44 -47.36 6.51
C ALA A 331 2.12 -47.97 5.27
N LEU A 332 2.16 -47.22 4.17
CA LEU A 332 2.83 -47.58 2.93
C LEU A 332 4.13 -46.79 2.80
N THR A 333 5.22 -47.48 2.44
CA THR A 333 6.53 -46.88 2.17
C THR A 333 7.11 -47.49 0.90
N TYR A 334 7.92 -46.71 0.18
CA TYR A 334 8.63 -47.13 -1.03
C TYR A 334 10.14 -47.12 -0.73
N PRO A 335 10.72 -48.25 -0.29
CA PRO A 335 12.14 -48.30 0.08
C PRO A 335 13.06 -48.07 -1.13
N THR A 336 12.61 -48.45 -2.32
CA THR A 336 13.24 -48.18 -3.62
C THR A 336 12.16 -47.83 -4.63
N GLU A 337 12.54 -47.31 -5.80
CA GLU A 337 11.62 -47.01 -6.91
C GLU A 337 10.84 -48.24 -7.42
N THR A 338 11.30 -49.46 -7.11
CA THR A 338 10.72 -50.72 -7.60
C THR A 338 10.10 -51.58 -6.50
N THR A 339 10.21 -51.21 -5.22
CA THR A 339 9.70 -52.01 -4.11
C THR A 339 8.74 -51.22 -3.24
N TYR A 340 7.73 -51.90 -2.70
CA TYR A 340 6.84 -51.31 -1.72
C TYR A 340 6.86 -52.14 -0.43
N ARG A 341 6.62 -51.45 0.67
CA ARG A 341 6.49 -52.03 2.00
C ARG A 341 5.26 -51.48 2.70
N VAL A 342 4.30 -52.35 2.96
CA VAL A 342 3.07 -52.06 3.70
C VAL A 342 3.17 -52.66 5.09
N VAL A 343 3.03 -51.84 6.12
CA VAL A 343 2.86 -52.29 7.51
C VAL A 343 1.42 -52.05 7.91
N ALA A 344 0.65 -53.13 8.06
CA ALA A 344 -0.71 -53.08 8.58
C ALA A 344 -0.71 -53.39 10.09
N THR A 345 -1.46 -52.64 10.87
CA THR A 345 -1.63 -52.80 12.33
C THR A 345 -3.11 -53.02 12.63
N ALA A 346 -3.43 -54.15 13.25
CA ALA A 346 -4.81 -54.52 13.59
C ALA A 346 -5.39 -53.54 14.63
N ASP A 347 -6.67 -53.22 14.50
CA ASP A 347 -7.39 -52.38 15.45
C ASP A 347 -7.67 -53.15 16.75
N ASP A 348 -7.78 -52.43 17.87
CA ASP A 348 -7.90 -53.01 19.21
C ASP A 348 -8.88 -54.21 19.29
N ASN A 349 -8.36 -55.35 19.76
CA ASN A 349 -9.02 -56.66 19.89
C ASN A 349 -9.11 -57.53 18.62
N HIS A 350 -8.43 -57.16 17.52
CA HIS A 350 -8.28 -58.02 16.35
C HIS A 350 -6.83 -58.54 16.21
N LEU A 351 -6.68 -59.67 15.51
CA LEU A 351 -5.39 -60.24 15.12
C LEU A 351 -5.47 -60.61 13.65
N PHE A 352 -4.33 -60.49 12.95
CA PHE A 352 -4.21 -61.05 11.61
C PHE A 352 -4.22 -62.59 11.67
N SER A 353 -4.37 -63.26 10.52
CA SER A 353 -4.43 -64.73 10.45
C SER A 353 -3.16 -65.43 10.98
N ASN A 354 -2.05 -64.70 11.09
CA ASN A 354 -0.80 -65.17 11.70
C ASN A 354 -0.80 -65.07 13.25
N GLY A 355 -1.86 -64.54 13.86
CA GLY A 355 -2.00 -64.35 15.31
C GLY A 355 -1.30 -63.12 15.85
N GLU A 356 -0.74 -62.26 15.00
CA GLU A 356 -0.01 -61.06 15.40
C GLU A 356 -0.86 -59.79 15.21
N PRO A 357 -0.59 -58.72 15.99
CA PRO A 357 -1.25 -57.43 15.83
C PRO A 357 -0.70 -56.63 14.63
N THR A 358 0.34 -57.12 13.96
CA THR A 358 0.94 -56.47 12.79
C THR A 358 1.16 -57.47 11.66
N LEU A 359 0.97 -57.01 10.42
CA LEU A 359 1.26 -57.75 9.20
C LEU A 359 2.09 -56.87 8.28
N VAL A 360 3.26 -57.37 7.87
CA VAL A 360 4.15 -56.69 6.93
C VAL A 360 4.06 -57.38 5.58
N ILE A 361 3.78 -56.62 4.53
CA ILE A 361 3.73 -57.08 3.14
C ILE A 361 4.79 -56.30 2.36
N GLU A 362 5.77 -57.02 1.82
CA GLU A 362 6.84 -56.48 0.99
C GLU A 362 6.80 -57.22 -0.34
N ASP A 363 6.78 -56.48 -1.45
CA ASP A 363 6.86 -57.04 -2.80
C ASP A 363 7.55 -56.06 -3.77
N GLU A 364 7.90 -56.57 -4.94
CA GLU A 364 8.54 -55.82 -6.02
C GLU A 364 7.54 -55.59 -7.15
N PHE A 365 7.48 -54.36 -7.68
CA PHE A 365 6.83 -54.11 -8.95
C PHE A 365 7.70 -54.73 -10.04
N ALA A 366 7.32 -55.90 -10.56
CA ALA A 366 7.84 -56.33 -11.85
C ALA A 366 7.15 -55.47 -12.92
N PRO A 367 7.83 -54.53 -13.61
CA PRO A 367 7.22 -53.80 -14.70
C PRO A 367 6.98 -54.78 -15.86
N LYS A 368 5.82 -55.43 -15.86
CA LYS A 368 5.30 -56.08 -17.05
C LYS A 368 4.62 -55.01 -17.87
N LEU A 369 5.39 -54.35 -18.73
CA LEU A 369 4.85 -53.63 -19.88
C LEU A 369 3.82 -54.54 -20.55
N ALA A 370 2.59 -54.05 -20.69
CA ALA A 370 1.57 -54.75 -21.44
C ALA A 370 2.10 -54.98 -22.87
N GLU A 371 2.08 -56.24 -23.31
CA GLU A 371 2.54 -56.66 -24.64
C GLU A 371 1.76 -55.87 -25.71
N GLY A 372 2.41 -54.88 -26.34
CA GLY A 372 1.82 -54.02 -27.38
C GLY A 372 1.80 -52.51 -27.12
N CYS A 373 2.30 -52.00 -25.98
CA CYS A 373 2.51 -50.54 -25.84
C CYS A 373 3.77 -50.09 -26.60
N GLU A 374 3.62 -49.19 -27.58
CA GLU A 374 4.71 -48.32 -28.01
C GLU A 374 4.79 -47.16 -27.00
N LEU A 375 5.99 -46.87 -26.48
CA LEU A 375 6.23 -45.68 -25.66
C LEU A 375 5.79 -44.44 -26.45
N PRO A 376 5.16 -43.43 -25.81
CA PRO A 376 4.93 -42.16 -26.47
C PRO A 376 6.27 -41.67 -27.05
N PRO A 377 6.29 -41.18 -28.30
CA PRO A 377 7.54 -40.75 -28.92
C PRO A 377 8.16 -39.67 -28.03
N LEU A 378 9.37 -39.95 -27.54
CA LEU A 378 10.17 -39.03 -26.75
C LEU A 378 10.16 -37.66 -27.43
N ALA A 379 10.00 -36.59 -26.63
CA ALA A 379 9.96 -35.25 -27.18
C ALA A 379 11.28 -34.97 -27.91
N LEU A 380 11.17 -34.53 -29.16
CA LEU A 380 12.34 -34.13 -29.95
C LEU A 380 12.64 -32.67 -29.63
N VAL A 381 13.76 -32.42 -28.98
CA VAL A 381 14.23 -31.08 -28.64
C VAL A 381 15.07 -30.53 -29.78
N THR A 382 14.74 -29.32 -30.25
CA THR A 382 15.42 -28.66 -31.37
C THR A 382 16.15 -27.40 -30.88
N PRO A 383 17.44 -27.47 -30.55
CA PRO A 383 18.19 -26.28 -30.14
C PRO A 383 18.28 -25.25 -31.28
N THR A 384 18.26 -23.97 -30.94
CA THR A 384 18.34 -22.86 -31.88
C THR A 384 19.49 -21.93 -31.52
N TYR A 385 20.16 -21.36 -32.54
CA TYR A 385 21.17 -20.32 -32.34
C TYR A 385 21.15 -19.30 -33.47
N SER A 386 21.62 -18.09 -33.16
CA SER A 386 21.95 -17.07 -34.15
C SER A 386 23.27 -16.38 -33.76
N SER A 387 23.95 -15.78 -34.74
CA SER A 387 25.18 -15.03 -34.49
C SER A 387 25.22 -13.77 -35.35
N THR A 388 25.73 -12.69 -34.77
CA THR A 388 25.91 -11.38 -35.38
C THR A 388 27.41 -11.07 -35.43
N GLN A 389 27.92 -10.77 -36.63
CA GLN A 389 29.34 -10.44 -36.81
C GLN A 389 29.67 -9.06 -36.22
N PRO A 390 30.86 -8.89 -35.64
CA PRO A 390 31.32 -7.59 -35.17
C PRO A 390 31.47 -6.60 -36.33
N THR A 391 31.14 -5.34 -36.08
CA THR A 391 31.40 -4.20 -36.98
C THR A 391 32.48 -3.30 -36.38
N CYS A 392 32.89 -2.24 -37.09
CA CYS A 392 33.86 -1.28 -36.53
C CYS A 392 33.35 -0.55 -35.27
N THR A 393 32.04 -0.52 -35.03
CA THR A 393 31.40 0.22 -33.93
C THR A 393 30.60 -0.66 -32.97
N THR A 394 30.30 -1.90 -33.33
CA THR A 394 29.46 -2.82 -32.54
C THR A 394 30.17 -4.15 -32.33
N ALA A 395 30.29 -4.59 -31.08
CA ALA A 395 30.76 -5.94 -30.78
C ALA A 395 29.83 -7.00 -31.39
N GLY A 396 30.40 -8.12 -31.82
CA GLY A 396 29.60 -9.26 -32.28
C GLY A 396 28.84 -9.90 -31.12
N SER A 397 27.83 -10.70 -31.42
CA SER A 397 27.04 -11.43 -30.42
C SER A 397 26.56 -12.78 -30.94
N TYR A 398 26.11 -13.65 -30.05
CA TYR A 398 25.38 -14.86 -30.40
C TYR A 398 24.27 -15.13 -29.38
N THR A 399 23.19 -15.75 -29.85
CA THR A 399 22.01 -16.07 -29.02
C THR A 399 21.77 -17.57 -29.05
N LEU A 400 21.45 -18.16 -27.90
CA LEU A 400 21.15 -19.59 -27.70
C LEU A 400 19.70 -19.76 -27.22
N GLY A 401 18.96 -20.73 -27.77
CA GLY A 401 17.56 -21.01 -27.42
C GLY A 401 17.11 -22.43 -27.79
N SER A 402 15.83 -22.75 -27.67
CA SER A 402 15.30 -24.04 -28.11
C SER A 402 13.87 -23.91 -28.62
N ASP A 403 13.55 -24.69 -29.65
CA ASP A 403 12.20 -24.91 -30.14
C ASP A 403 11.73 -26.28 -29.65
N GLY A 404 10.84 -26.27 -28.65
CA GLY A 404 10.24 -27.48 -28.06
C GLY A 404 11.15 -28.21 -27.06
N GLY A 405 10.94 -27.97 -25.76
CA GLY A 405 11.66 -28.64 -24.68
C GLY A 405 12.92 -27.90 -24.19
N ASP A 406 13.43 -28.35 -23.04
CA ASP A 406 14.55 -27.71 -22.35
C ASP A 406 15.90 -28.29 -22.81
N VAL A 407 16.86 -27.39 -23.04
CA VAL A 407 18.24 -27.72 -23.45
C VAL A 407 19.23 -27.25 -22.40
N VAL A 408 20.20 -28.10 -22.08
CA VAL A 408 21.41 -27.73 -21.35
C VAL A 408 22.48 -27.38 -22.37
N TRP A 409 22.91 -26.13 -22.40
CA TRP A 409 23.97 -25.67 -23.30
C TRP A 409 25.36 -25.91 -22.71
N THR A 410 26.29 -26.23 -23.59
CA THR A 410 27.72 -26.22 -23.32
C THR A 410 28.40 -25.24 -24.27
N VAL A 411 29.13 -24.26 -23.74
CA VAL A 411 29.87 -23.26 -24.52
C VAL A 411 31.35 -23.35 -24.15
N ASP A 412 32.20 -23.59 -25.13
CA ASP A 412 33.66 -23.76 -24.97
C ASP A 412 34.06 -24.77 -23.86
N GLY A 413 33.23 -25.80 -23.69
CA GLY A 413 33.40 -26.86 -22.69
C GLY A 413 32.79 -26.58 -21.31
N GLU A 414 32.25 -25.37 -21.08
CA GLU A 414 31.49 -25.04 -19.88
C GLU A 414 30.03 -25.47 -20.04
N THR A 415 29.59 -26.42 -19.21
CA THR A 415 28.23 -26.98 -19.22
C THR A 415 27.29 -26.20 -18.33
N GLY A 416 26.01 -26.09 -18.70
CA GLY A 416 24.99 -25.41 -17.89
C GLY A 416 24.85 -23.93 -18.22
N VAL A 417 25.30 -23.50 -19.39
CA VAL A 417 25.08 -22.13 -19.87
C VAL A 417 23.59 -21.95 -20.14
N ALA A 418 23.02 -20.84 -19.66
CA ALA A 418 21.62 -20.54 -19.87
C ALA A 418 21.31 -20.25 -21.35
N SER A 419 20.05 -20.32 -21.75
CA SER A 419 19.60 -19.68 -22.98
C SER A 419 19.68 -18.16 -22.81
N GLY A 420 20.01 -17.44 -23.90
CA GLY A 420 20.23 -16.00 -23.85
C GLY A 420 21.19 -15.47 -24.89
N THR A 421 21.47 -14.16 -24.83
CA THR A 421 22.37 -13.46 -25.75
C THR A 421 23.71 -13.17 -25.06
N TYR A 422 24.80 -13.51 -25.74
CA TYR A 422 26.17 -13.42 -25.26
C TYR A 422 27.01 -12.56 -26.22
N SER A 423 27.99 -11.85 -25.67
CA SER A 423 28.96 -11.09 -26.47
C SER A 423 29.96 -12.04 -27.13
N ALA A 424 30.31 -11.76 -28.38
CA ALA A 424 31.39 -12.48 -29.05
C ALA A 424 32.75 -12.18 -28.38
N PRO A 425 33.71 -13.11 -28.42
CA PRO A 425 35.05 -12.88 -27.91
C PRO A 425 35.71 -11.66 -28.56
N SER A 426 36.35 -10.81 -27.76
CA SER A 426 37.01 -9.59 -28.23
C SER A 426 38.27 -9.86 -29.07
N ASP A 427 38.85 -11.05 -28.93
CA ASP A 427 39.97 -11.54 -29.74
C ASP A 427 39.51 -12.24 -31.03
N TYR A 428 38.20 -12.29 -31.27
CA TYR A 428 37.56 -12.94 -32.42
C TYR A 428 37.89 -14.45 -32.52
N SER A 429 38.15 -15.09 -31.37
CA SER A 429 38.26 -16.54 -31.30
C SER A 429 36.94 -17.23 -31.64
N ASP A 430 37.04 -18.45 -32.18
CA ASP A 430 35.89 -19.30 -32.46
C ASP A 430 35.19 -19.72 -31.14
N VAL A 431 33.86 -19.70 -31.11
CA VAL A 431 33.05 -20.19 -30.00
C VAL A 431 32.46 -21.55 -30.36
N THR A 432 32.71 -22.58 -29.55
CA THR A 432 32.18 -23.93 -29.76
C THR A 432 30.95 -24.15 -28.88
N ILE A 433 29.79 -24.41 -29.48
CA ILE A 433 28.54 -24.68 -28.77
C ILE A 433 28.08 -26.12 -28.99
N SER A 434 27.52 -26.74 -27.94
CA SER A 434 26.79 -28.00 -28.05
C SER A 434 25.60 -28.02 -27.09
N ALA A 435 24.60 -28.83 -27.42
CA ALA A 435 23.35 -28.92 -26.69
C ALA A 435 23.09 -30.37 -26.24
N THR A 436 22.51 -30.54 -25.05
CA THR A 436 21.97 -31.83 -24.59
C THR A 436 20.56 -31.62 -24.04
N PRO A 437 19.60 -32.53 -24.28
CA PRO A 437 18.28 -32.43 -23.67
C PRO A 437 18.38 -32.40 -22.14
N ALA A 438 17.60 -31.55 -21.49
CA ALA A 438 17.60 -31.44 -20.02
C ALA A 438 16.96 -32.66 -19.34
N VAL A 439 15.98 -33.29 -20.01
CA VAL A 439 15.32 -34.51 -19.54
C VAL A 439 16.00 -35.74 -20.12
N ALA A 440 16.45 -36.64 -19.24
CA ALA A 440 17.07 -37.88 -19.66
C ALA A 440 16.06 -38.78 -20.39
N GLY A 441 16.30 -39.01 -21.68
CA GLY A 441 15.44 -39.81 -22.55
C GLY A 441 14.94 -39.05 -23.75
N ASP A 442 14.84 -37.73 -23.70
CA ASP A 442 14.40 -36.93 -24.83
C ASP A 442 15.37 -37.04 -26.03
N GLY A 443 14.80 -36.97 -27.23
CA GLY A 443 15.57 -36.97 -28.46
C GLY A 443 16.18 -35.60 -28.68
N LEU A 444 17.45 -35.53 -29.06
CA LEU A 444 18.04 -34.31 -29.61
C LEU A 444 17.91 -34.35 -31.14
N ASP A 445 17.58 -33.23 -31.77
CA ASP A 445 17.67 -33.10 -33.22
C ASP A 445 19.01 -33.65 -33.74
N PRO A 446 19.02 -34.58 -34.72
CA PRO A 446 20.23 -35.17 -35.29
C PRO A 446 21.28 -34.15 -35.75
N ASP A 447 20.87 -32.96 -36.16
CA ASP A 447 21.76 -31.89 -36.60
C ASP A 447 22.61 -31.32 -35.45
N TRP A 448 22.24 -31.61 -34.20
CA TRP A 448 22.91 -31.14 -32.97
C TRP A 448 23.76 -32.20 -32.27
N VAL A 449 23.89 -33.40 -32.85
CA VAL A 449 24.75 -34.46 -32.34
C VAL A 449 26.24 -34.06 -32.33
N ASN A 450 26.62 -33.10 -33.18
CA ASN A 450 27.97 -32.56 -33.24
C ASN A 450 28.00 -31.10 -32.77
N PRO A 451 29.02 -30.69 -32.00
CA PRO A 451 29.23 -29.28 -31.66
C PRO A 451 29.25 -28.38 -32.90
N LYS A 452 28.67 -27.19 -32.78
CA LYS A 452 28.74 -26.13 -33.80
C LYS A 452 29.85 -25.15 -33.43
N VAL A 453 30.55 -24.65 -34.42
CA VAL A 453 31.60 -23.65 -34.25
C VAL A 453 31.11 -22.33 -34.85
N LEU A 454 31.06 -21.29 -34.03
CA LEU A 454 30.71 -19.93 -34.42
C LEU A 454 32.00 -19.15 -34.66
N THR A 455 32.24 -18.75 -35.89
CA THR A 455 33.44 -17.97 -36.26
C THR A 455 33.10 -16.49 -36.35
N PHE A 456 33.87 -15.68 -35.63
CA PHE A 456 33.80 -14.22 -35.69
C PHE A 456 34.99 -13.68 -36.47
N THR A 457 34.76 -12.79 -37.43
CA THR A 457 35.84 -12.19 -38.22
C THR A 457 36.04 -10.75 -37.82
N ALA A 458 37.29 -10.35 -37.55
CA ALA A 458 37.61 -8.95 -37.30
C ALA A 458 37.12 -8.06 -38.47
N PRO A 459 36.42 -6.95 -38.18
CA PRO A 459 35.93 -6.06 -39.23
C PRO A 459 37.10 -5.48 -40.03
N THR A 460 37.03 -5.60 -41.37
CA THR A 460 38.07 -5.05 -42.27
C THR A 460 37.71 -3.61 -42.65
N GLY A 461 38.70 -2.72 -42.70
CA GLY A 461 38.50 -1.33 -43.11
C GLY A 461 38.26 -0.32 -41.97
N CYS A 462 38.42 -0.73 -40.71
CA CYS A 462 38.51 0.20 -39.58
C CYS A 462 39.89 0.88 -39.61
N GLY A 463 40.10 1.76 -40.60
CA GLY A 463 41.35 2.51 -40.75
C GLY A 463 41.51 3.50 -39.59
N GLU A 464 42.69 3.49 -38.97
CA GLU A 464 43.15 4.42 -37.92
C GLU A 464 43.27 5.89 -38.36
N THR A 465 42.47 6.34 -39.34
CA THR A 465 42.37 7.78 -39.62
C THR A 465 41.28 8.36 -38.74
N PRO A 466 41.63 9.12 -37.68
CA PRO A 466 40.65 9.70 -36.78
C PRO A 466 39.75 10.64 -37.60
N PRO A 467 38.43 10.42 -37.66
CA PRO A 467 37.52 11.39 -38.22
C PRO A 467 37.63 12.66 -37.38
N THR A 468 37.92 13.79 -38.05
CA THR A 468 38.00 15.12 -37.45
C THR A 468 36.61 15.74 -37.27
N SER A 469 35.62 14.95 -36.83
CA SER A 469 34.33 15.46 -36.38
C SER A 469 34.19 15.16 -34.89
N GLY A 470 34.41 16.20 -34.07
CA GLY A 470 34.13 16.30 -32.62
C GLY A 470 34.48 15.09 -31.75
N ALA A 471 35.54 15.13 -30.96
CA ALA A 471 35.79 14.10 -29.94
C ALA A 471 34.55 13.93 -29.03
N ALA A 472 34.24 12.69 -28.63
CA ALA A 472 33.24 12.46 -27.61
C ALA A 472 33.76 12.98 -26.27
N SER A 473 32.90 13.61 -25.48
CA SER A 473 33.24 14.04 -24.12
C SER A 473 32.11 13.72 -23.18
N ALA A 474 32.45 13.21 -21.99
CA ALA A 474 31.53 13.10 -20.88
C ALA A 474 32.21 13.71 -19.65
N SER A 475 31.46 14.53 -18.92
CA SER A 475 31.89 15.10 -17.65
C SER A 475 30.74 15.04 -16.67
N VAL A 476 31.05 14.69 -15.43
CA VAL A 476 30.09 14.70 -14.33
C VAL A 476 30.38 15.92 -13.47
N THR A 477 29.34 16.68 -13.16
CA THR A 477 29.38 17.71 -12.13
C THR A 477 28.41 17.29 -11.04
N THR A 478 28.91 17.16 -9.82
CA THR A 478 28.05 16.94 -8.66
C THR A 478 27.71 18.30 -8.05
N THR A 479 26.44 18.51 -7.75
CA THR A 479 26.01 19.64 -6.92
C THR A 479 25.97 19.14 -5.48
N PRO A 480 26.88 19.61 -4.59
CA PRO A 480 26.86 19.22 -3.19
C PRO A 480 25.47 19.48 -2.59
N ALA A 481 24.99 18.58 -1.74
CA ALA A 481 23.79 18.83 -0.95
C ALA A 481 23.93 20.18 -0.23
N THR A 482 22.93 21.04 -0.40
CA THR A 482 22.88 22.35 0.27
C THR A 482 21.93 22.28 1.44
N CYS A 483 21.95 23.25 2.35
CA CYS A 483 21.00 23.22 3.48
C CYS A 483 19.51 23.36 3.03
N GLU A 484 19.23 23.61 1.74
CA GLU A 484 17.86 23.74 1.18
C GLU A 484 17.47 22.57 0.24
N ALA A 485 18.41 21.70 -0.12
CA ALA A 485 18.17 20.52 -0.96
C ALA A 485 18.98 19.33 -0.42
N ALA A 486 18.30 18.40 0.23
CA ALA A 486 18.90 17.28 0.98
C ALA A 486 19.56 16.23 0.06
N GLU A 487 19.17 16.18 -1.20
CA GLU A 487 19.73 15.27 -2.19
C GLU A 487 20.71 16.03 -3.07
N GLY A 488 21.96 15.59 -3.06
CA GLY A 488 22.93 16.05 -4.02
C GLY A 488 22.59 15.53 -5.42
N ASP A 489 22.69 16.38 -6.43
CA ASP A 489 22.37 16.01 -7.81
C ASP A 489 23.64 15.67 -8.60
N VAL A 490 23.56 14.66 -9.46
CA VAL A 490 24.61 14.23 -10.38
C VAL A 490 24.24 14.68 -11.79
N VAL A 491 24.79 15.82 -12.21
CA VAL A 491 24.56 16.34 -13.55
C VAL A 491 25.60 15.77 -14.51
N VAL A 492 25.15 14.91 -15.43
CA VAL A 492 25.99 14.35 -16.49
C VAL A 492 25.87 15.20 -17.74
N THR A 493 26.99 15.73 -18.22
CA THR A 493 27.06 16.41 -19.52
C THR A 493 27.83 15.54 -20.51
N VAL A 494 27.18 15.16 -21.61
CA VAL A 494 27.78 14.42 -22.72
C VAL A 494 27.75 15.23 -24.01
N THR A 495 28.70 14.98 -24.91
CA THR A 495 28.74 15.52 -26.28
C THR A 495 29.21 14.40 -27.20
N ASN A 496 28.47 14.16 -28.28
CA ASN A 496 28.69 13.04 -29.20
C ASN A 496 28.80 11.68 -28.46
N ALA A 497 27.93 11.49 -27.46
CA ALA A 497 27.83 10.29 -26.65
C ALA A 497 26.44 10.20 -26.02
N THR A 498 25.99 8.98 -25.78
CA THR A 498 24.86 8.65 -24.88
C THR A 498 25.40 8.22 -23.52
N PHE A 499 24.58 8.21 -22.47
CA PHE A 499 25.00 7.73 -21.15
C PHE A 499 23.92 6.95 -20.43
N ALA A 500 24.35 6.08 -19.52
CA ALA A 500 23.55 5.47 -18.48
C ALA A 500 24.13 5.83 -17.12
N LEU A 501 23.27 6.28 -16.20
CA LEU A 501 23.63 6.60 -14.82
C LEU A 501 23.01 5.53 -13.90
N THR A 502 23.83 4.94 -13.04
CA THR A 502 23.38 4.03 -11.99
C THR A 502 23.94 4.47 -10.64
N TYR A 503 23.25 4.08 -9.56
CA TYR A 503 23.65 4.33 -8.18
C TYR A 503 23.93 2.97 -7.50
N PRO A 504 25.18 2.46 -7.55
CA PRO A 504 25.51 1.16 -6.96
C PRO A 504 25.33 1.14 -5.44
N THR A 505 25.51 2.28 -4.79
CA THR A 505 25.24 2.50 -3.37
C THR A 505 24.61 3.88 -3.16
N GLU A 506 24.10 4.16 -1.96
CA GLU A 506 23.57 5.48 -1.58
C GLU A 506 24.60 6.63 -1.68
N THR A 507 25.91 6.31 -1.73
CA THR A 507 26.99 7.29 -1.74
C THR A 507 27.85 7.24 -2.98
N THR A 508 27.58 6.36 -3.94
CA THR A 508 28.39 6.22 -5.17
C THR A 508 27.51 6.32 -6.39
N TYR A 509 28.05 6.93 -7.44
CA TYR A 509 27.41 6.94 -8.74
C TYR A 509 28.35 6.33 -9.77
N ARG A 510 27.75 5.73 -10.80
CA ARG A 510 28.44 5.16 -11.94
C ARG A 510 27.79 5.66 -13.22
N VAL A 511 28.55 6.42 -14.00
CA VAL A 511 28.16 6.86 -15.34
C VAL A 511 28.92 6.05 -16.36
N VAL A 512 28.18 5.37 -17.23
CA VAL A 512 28.74 4.75 -18.43
C VAL A 512 28.33 5.60 -19.61
N ALA A 513 29.28 6.34 -20.17
CA ALA A 513 29.07 7.09 -21.41
C ALA A 513 29.57 6.27 -22.60
N THR A 514 28.78 6.19 -23.66
CA THR A 514 29.08 5.49 -24.90
C THR A 514 29.10 6.51 -26.03
N ALA A 515 30.22 6.64 -26.72
CA ALA A 515 30.38 7.56 -27.82
C ALA A 515 29.39 7.23 -28.95
N ASP A 516 28.81 8.26 -29.56
CA ASP A 516 27.94 8.11 -30.73
C ASP A 516 28.77 7.65 -31.93
N ASP A 517 28.12 7.04 -32.93
CA ASP A 517 28.78 6.46 -34.09
C ASP A 517 29.81 7.41 -34.74
N ASN A 518 31.05 6.91 -34.88
CA ASN A 518 32.23 7.62 -35.43
C ASN A 518 32.92 8.63 -34.48
N HIS A 519 32.60 8.62 -33.19
CA HIS A 519 33.30 9.40 -32.18
C HIS A 519 34.08 8.50 -31.21
N LEU A 520 35.15 9.04 -30.62
CA LEU A 520 35.91 8.39 -29.56
C LEU A 520 36.14 9.39 -28.43
N PHE A 521 36.21 8.90 -27.19
CA PHE A 521 36.66 9.70 -26.07
C PHE A 521 38.17 9.99 -26.20
N SER A 522 38.68 10.93 -25.41
CA SER A 522 40.10 11.34 -25.48
C SER A 522 41.11 10.21 -25.19
N ASN A 523 40.65 9.11 -24.57
CA ASN A 523 41.43 7.90 -24.34
C ASN A 523 41.45 6.96 -25.56
N GLY A 524 40.74 7.28 -26.65
CA GLY A 524 40.62 6.45 -27.85
C GLY A 524 39.60 5.32 -27.75
N GLU A 525 38.84 5.24 -26.64
CA GLU A 525 37.85 4.18 -26.41
C GLU A 525 36.43 4.65 -26.81
N PRO A 526 35.55 3.73 -27.22
CA PRO A 526 34.15 4.02 -27.50
C PRO A 526 33.32 4.19 -26.22
N THR A 527 33.85 3.82 -25.06
CA THR A 527 33.18 3.95 -23.77
C THR A 527 34.07 4.66 -22.75
N LEU A 528 33.44 5.47 -21.89
CA LEU A 528 34.07 6.11 -20.76
C LEU A 528 33.23 5.83 -19.51
N VAL A 529 33.85 5.20 -18.51
CA VAL A 529 33.23 4.94 -17.21
C VAL A 529 33.74 5.96 -16.21
N ILE A 530 32.82 6.69 -15.58
CA ILE A 530 33.09 7.64 -14.51
C ILE A 530 32.42 7.09 -13.26
N GLU A 531 33.23 6.68 -12.30
CA GLU A 531 32.80 6.24 -10.97
C GLU A 531 33.40 7.20 -9.96
N ASP A 532 32.55 7.76 -9.09
CA ASP A 532 33.01 8.59 -7.99
C ASP A 532 32.07 8.45 -6.79
N GLU A 533 32.56 8.86 -5.63
CA GLU A 533 31.80 8.91 -4.40
C GLU A 533 31.18 10.30 -4.27
N PHE A 534 29.88 10.38 -4.04
CA PHE A 534 29.26 11.58 -3.51
C PHE A 534 29.73 11.71 -2.07
N ALA A 535 30.89 12.32 -1.83
CA ALA A 535 31.26 12.73 -0.49
C ALA A 535 30.32 13.88 -0.12
N PRO A 536 29.35 13.72 0.81
CA PRO A 536 28.62 14.86 1.31
C PRO A 536 29.62 15.72 2.09
N LYS A 537 30.28 16.65 1.41
CA LYS A 537 30.88 17.80 2.06
C LYS A 537 29.72 18.66 2.53
N LEU A 538 29.18 18.30 3.69
CA LEU A 538 28.43 19.24 4.51
C LEU A 538 29.27 20.51 4.57
N VAL A 539 28.71 21.60 4.04
CA VAL A 539 29.31 22.92 4.18
C VAL A 539 29.50 23.14 5.68
N GLU A 540 30.74 23.42 6.09
CA GLU A 540 31.13 23.64 7.48
C GLU A 540 30.25 24.77 8.05
N GLY A 541 29.20 24.40 8.81
CA GLY A 541 28.20 25.33 9.34
C GLY A 541 26.71 25.02 9.07
N CYS A 542 26.32 23.99 8.30
CA CYS A 542 24.91 23.56 8.28
C CYS A 542 24.61 22.71 9.55
N GLU A 543 23.72 23.18 10.43
CA GLU A 543 22.96 22.29 11.30
C GLU A 543 21.91 21.58 10.43
N LEU A 544 21.89 20.24 10.44
CA LEU A 544 20.84 19.43 9.79
C LEU A 544 19.46 19.98 10.19
N PRO A 545 18.42 19.88 9.33
CA PRO A 545 17.06 20.14 9.78
C PRO A 545 16.86 19.31 11.04
N SER A 546 16.65 19.99 12.16
CA SER A 546 16.58 19.36 13.46
C SER A 546 15.50 18.30 13.38
N PHE A 547 15.87 17.03 13.55
CA PHE A 547 14.92 15.95 13.85
C PHE A 547 13.87 16.51 14.81
N ALA A 548 12.58 16.35 14.48
CA ALA A 548 11.55 16.98 15.27
C ALA A 548 11.67 16.46 16.70
N LEU A 549 11.89 17.38 17.63
CA LEU A 549 12.03 17.02 19.03
C LEU A 549 10.62 16.77 19.58
N VAL A 550 10.34 15.52 19.91
CA VAL A 550 9.07 15.10 20.49
C VAL A 550 9.16 15.24 22.01
N THR A 551 8.26 16.02 22.61
CA THR A 551 8.24 16.27 24.06
C THR A 551 7.08 15.52 24.72
N PRO A 552 7.35 14.41 25.44
CA PRO A 552 6.33 13.68 26.17
C PRO A 552 5.88 14.45 27.42
N THR A 553 4.63 14.23 27.82
CA THR A 553 4.05 14.74 29.07
C THR A 553 3.34 13.64 29.83
N TYR A 554 3.41 13.74 31.15
CA TYR A 554 2.64 12.89 32.04
C TYR A 554 2.19 13.66 33.27
N SER A 555 1.11 13.20 33.88
CA SER A 555 0.70 13.63 35.22
C SER A 555 0.11 12.46 35.99
N SER A 556 0.13 12.51 37.32
CA SER A 556 -0.46 11.48 38.18
C SER A 556 -1.19 12.08 39.37
N THR A 557 -2.25 11.40 39.80
CA THR A 557 -3.08 11.73 40.97
C THR A 557 -3.08 10.54 41.93
N GLN A 558 -2.71 10.79 43.18
CA GLN A 558 -2.69 9.74 44.21
C GLN A 558 -4.11 9.30 44.58
N PRO A 559 -4.32 8.02 44.94
CA PRO A 559 -5.60 7.55 45.44
C PRO A 559 -5.97 8.20 46.77
N THR A 560 -7.28 8.32 47.02
CA THR A 560 -7.86 8.77 48.28
C THR A 560 -8.80 7.70 48.84
N CYS A 561 -9.33 7.89 50.05
CA CYS A 561 -10.28 6.93 50.63
C CYS A 561 -11.60 6.80 49.84
N THR A 562 -11.89 7.70 48.91
CA THR A 562 -13.17 7.75 48.17
C THR A 562 -13.01 7.74 46.65
N ALA A 563 -11.78 7.82 46.13
CA ALA A 563 -11.49 7.82 44.70
C ALA A 563 -10.16 7.11 44.42
N GLY A 564 -10.12 6.27 43.39
CA GLY A 564 -8.88 5.66 42.91
C GLY A 564 -7.90 6.71 42.40
N GLY A 565 -6.61 6.36 42.37
CA GLY A 565 -5.58 7.18 41.73
C GLY A 565 -5.71 7.11 40.22
N SER A 566 -5.01 8.00 39.50
CA SER A 566 -4.95 8.00 38.05
C SER A 566 -3.63 8.54 37.52
N TYR A 567 -3.32 8.30 36.26
CA TYR A 567 -2.25 8.97 35.52
C TYR A 567 -2.69 9.28 34.11
N THR A 568 -2.11 10.32 33.51
CA THR A 568 -2.41 10.76 32.14
C THR A 568 -1.12 10.83 31.33
N LEU A 569 -1.16 10.35 30.08
CA LEU A 569 -0.06 10.34 29.11
C LEU A 569 -0.43 11.20 27.89
N GLY A 570 0.51 11.95 27.33
CA GLY A 570 0.31 12.74 26.12
C GLY A 570 1.60 13.38 25.60
N SER A 571 1.55 14.14 24.52
CA SER A 571 2.68 14.92 23.99
C SER A 571 2.33 16.41 23.86
N ILE A 572 3.32 17.29 23.96
CA ILE A 572 3.15 18.73 23.63
C ILE A 572 3.40 18.95 22.14
N VAL A 573 4.39 18.25 21.59
CA VAL A 573 4.79 18.28 20.17
C VAL A 573 5.15 16.86 19.76
N GLY A 574 4.71 16.46 18.55
CA GLY A 574 5.02 15.17 17.93
C GLY A 574 4.17 14.00 18.41
N GLU A 575 4.25 12.88 17.68
CA GLU A 575 3.53 11.64 17.97
C GLU A 575 4.42 10.64 18.73
N LEU A 576 3.85 9.96 19.72
CA LEU A 576 4.55 9.04 20.61
C LEU A 576 3.90 7.66 20.64
N VAL A 577 4.76 6.64 20.73
CA VAL A 577 4.39 5.29 21.14
C VAL A 577 4.71 5.14 22.62
N TRP A 578 3.69 4.88 23.44
CA TRP A 578 3.87 4.61 24.87
C TRP A 578 4.00 3.13 25.17
N THR A 579 4.86 2.83 26.14
CA THR A 579 4.97 1.51 26.77
C THR A 579 4.66 1.64 28.25
N VAL A 580 3.65 0.92 28.75
CA VAL A 580 3.25 0.92 30.16
C VAL A 580 3.42 -0.48 30.74
N ASN A 581 4.24 -0.63 31.77
CA ASN A 581 4.55 -1.91 32.41
C ASN A 581 4.97 -3.02 31.43
N GLY A 582 5.64 -2.64 30.33
CA GLY A 582 6.12 -3.54 29.27
C GLY A 582 5.12 -3.78 28.13
N GLU A 583 3.89 -3.30 28.23
CA GLU A 583 2.90 -3.33 27.14
C GLU A 583 3.12 -2.14 26.21
N THR A 584 3.41 -2.39 24.93
CA THR A 584 3.71 -1.36 23.92
C THR A 584 2.45 -0.95 23.15
N GLY A 585 2.44 0.24 22.56
CA GLY A 585 1.32 0.73 21.77
C GLY A 585 0.16 1.28 22.60
N VAL A 586 0.42 1.66 23.85
CA VAL A 586 -0.58 2.28 24.72
C VAL A 586 -0.92 3.68 24.19
N ALA A 587 -2.20 3.97 24.00
CA ALA A 587 -2.63 5.27 23.48
C ALA A 587 -2.38 6.40 24.50
N SER A 588 -2.22 7.63 24.03
CA SER A 588 -2.28 8.81 24.92
C SER A 588 -3.67 8.92 25.55
N GLY A 589 -3.76 9.25 26.84
CA GLY A 589 -5.02 9.25 27.58
C GLY A 589 -4.86 9.15 29.10
N THR A 590 -5.98 9.11 29.81
CA THR A 590 -6.03 8.96 31.28
C THR A 590 -6.38 7.53 31.68
N TYR A 591 -5.58 6.97 32.57
CA TYR A 591 -5.66 5.60 33.05
C TYR A 591 -5.84 5.56 34.58
N SER A 592 -6.57 4.55 35.06
CA SER A 592 -6.70 4.29 36.50
C SER A 592 -5.38 3.75 37.07
N ALA A 593 -4.98 4.22 38.25
CA ALA A 593 -3.84 3.67 38.97
C ALA A 593 -4.16 2.23 39.46
N PRO A 594 -3.15 1.36 39.57
CA PRO A 594 -3.34 0.01 40.08
C PRO A 594 -3.98 -0.01 41.47
N SER A 595 -5.00 -0.85 41.66
CA SER A 595 -5.73 -0.95 42.94
C SER A 595 -4.92 -1.56 44.08
N ASP A 596 -3.83 -2.26 43.74
CA ASP A 596 -2.87 -2.84 44.67
C ASP A 596 -1.75 -1.85 45.05
N TYR A 597 -1.79 -0.62 44.52
CA TYR A 597 -0.80 0.43 44.76
C TYR A 597 0.62 0.03 44.28
N SER A 598 0.69 -0.81 43.25
CA SER A 598 1.95 -1.11 42.57
C SER A 598 2.48 0.09 41.76
N ASP A 599 3.80 0.12 41.58
CA ASP A 599 4.47 1.13 40.74
C ASP A 599 4.07 0.94 39.27
N VAL A 600 3.86 2.04 38.54
CA VAL A 600 3.63 2.05 37.10
C VAL A 600 4.86 2.57 36.39
N THR A 601 5.46 1.76 35.52
CA THR A 601 6.63 2.15 34.72
C THR A 601 6.18 2.56 33.32
N ILE A 602 6.52 3.78 32.90
CA ILE A 602 6.18 4.32 31.58
C ILE A 602 7.44 4.64 30.78
N THR A 603 7.41 4.34 29.50
CA THR A 603 8.45 4.69 28.51
C THR A 603 7.78 5.34 27.31
N ALA A 604 8.40 6.37 26.74
CA ALA A 604 7.94 7.02 25.51
C ALA A 604 8.98 6.82 24.41
N ALA A 605 8.54 6.58 23.17
CA ALA A 605 9.37 6.58 21.98
C ALA A 605 8.70 7.41 20.88
N PRO A 606 9.44 8.14 20.03
CA PRO A 606 8.87 8.83 18.87
C PRO A 606 8.22 7.81 17.93
N ALA A 607 7.07 8.16 17.35
CA ALA A 607 6.37 7.28 16.41
C ALA A 607 7.06 7.23 15.04
N VAL A 608 7.73 8.32 14.64
CA VAL A 608 8.46 8.42 13.38
C VAL A 608 9.93 8.06 13.61
N ALA A 609 10.45 7.15 12.78
CA ALA A 609 11.86 6.77 12.82
C ALA A 609 12.73 7.97 12.40
N GLY A 610 13.67 8.36 13.28
CA GLY A 610 14.57 9.50 13.08
C GLY A 610 14.29 10.66 14.03
N ASP A 611 13.06 10.82 14.52
CA ASP A 611 12.75 11.88 15.48
C ASP A 611 13.47 11.68 16.82
N GLY A 612 13.81 12.80 17.47
CA GLY A 612 14.45 12.82 18.77
C GLY A 612 13.42 12.92 19.89
N LEU A 613 13.65 12.26 21.02
CA LEU A 613 12.95 12.61 22.26
C LEU A 613 13.60 13.84 22.87
N ASP A 614 12.78 14.67 23.51
CA ASP A 614 13.23 15.78 24.35
C ASP A 614 14.38 15.31 25.27
N PRO A 615 15.58 15.95 25.23
CA PRO A 615 16.73 15.51 26.02
C PRO A 615 16.49 15.59 27.52
N ASP A 616 15.52 16.39 27.97
CA ASP A 616 15.12 16.47 29.39
C ASP A 616 14.18 15.30 29.79
N TRP A 617 13.68 14.53 28.82
CA TRP A 617 12.87 13.34 29.09
C TRP A 617 13.74 12.18 29.58
N VAL A 618 13.36 11.62 30.73
CA VAL A 618 14.05 10.47 31.33
C VAL A 618 13.27 9.19 31.06
N ASN A 619 13.81 8.30 30.24
CA ASN A 619 13.25 6.96 30.03
C ASN A 619 13.99 5.91 30.89
N PRO A 620 13.27 5.02 31.63
CA PRO A 620 11.84 5.04 31.92
C PRO A 620 11.48 5.92 33.13
N ILE A 621 10.22 6.33 33.24
CA ILE A 621 9.65 7.01 34.43
C ILE A 621 8.87 6.01 35.27
N VAL A 622 9.07 6.04 36.60
CA VAL A 622 8.33 5.20 37.55
C VAL A 622 7.38 6.05 38.38
N LEU A 623 6.08 5.85 38.19
CA LEU A 623 5.01 6.48 38.96
C LEU A 623 4.67 5.61 40.17
N ARG A 624 4.88 6.14 41.37
CA ARG A 624 4.59 5.42 42.62
C ARG A 624 3.25 5.85 43.19
N PHE A 625 2.36 4.90 43.41
CA PHE A 625 1.07 5.14 44.07
C PHE A 625 1.14 4.60 45.49
N ALA A 626 0.82 5.44 46.48
CA ALA A 626 0.79 5.02 47.87
C ALA A 626 -0.66 4.77 48.29
N ALA A 627 -0.86 3.77 49.16
CA ALA A 627 -2.15 3.62 49.83
C ALA A 627 -2.50 4.91 50.59
N PRO A 628 -3.78 5.35 50.59
CA PRO A 628 -4.19 6.58 51.27
C PRO A 628 -3.78 6.53 52.75
N ALA A 629 -3.00 7.52 53.19
CA ALA A 629 -2.55 7.60 54.58
C ALA A 629 -3.73 8.00 55.48
N GLY A 630 -4.27 7.02 56.20
CA GLY A 630 -5.38 7.19 57.14
C GLY A 630 -6.22 5.93 57.20
N VAL A 631 -6.82 5.65 58.36
CA VAL A 631 -7.83 4.58 58.44
C VAL A 631 -9.00 5.06 57.58
N CYS A 632 -9.10 4.58 56.35
CA CYS A 632 -10.31 4.68 55.57
C CYS A 632 -11.35 3.84 56.32
N SER A 633 -11.94 4.44 57.36
CA SER A 633 -12.98 3.87 58.17
C SER A 633 -14.19 3.69 57.27
N PHE A 634 -14.22 2.56 56.58
CA PHE A 634 -15.46 1.96 56.14
C PHE A 634 -16.27 1.75 57.41
N ASN A 635 -17.16 2.69 57.70
CA ASN A 635 -18.28 2.43 58.57
C ASN A 635 -19.32 1.75 57.67
N PRO A 636 -19.41 0.40 57.62
CA PRO A 636 -20.43 -0.25 56.83
C PRO A 636 -21.80 0.21 57.36
N PRO A 637 -22.73 0.69 56.51
CA PRO A 637 -24.08 0.92 56.97
C PRO A 637 -24.62 -0.40 57.51
N THR A 638 -25.02 -0.39 58.77
CA THR A 638 -25.66 -1.48 59.48
C THR A 638 -26.76 -2.08 58.61
N LEU A 639 -26.60 -3.36 58.27
CA LEU A 639 -27.63 -4.22 57.69
C LEU A 639 -28.86 -4.25 58.63
N ALA A 640 -29.82 -3.36 58.41
CA ALA A 640 -31.16 -3.49 58.97
C ALA A 640 -31.98 -4.38 58.03
N PHE A 641 -32.03 -5.66 58.39
CA PHE A 641 -32.96 -6.65 57.86
C PHE A 641 -34.41 -6.16 58.09
N ASN A 642 -35.18 -5.93 57.03
CA ASN A 642 -36.64 -5.81 57.11
C ASN A 642 -37.26 -6.39 55.82
N PRO A 643 -37.97 -7.54 55.87
CA PRO A 643 -38.58 -8.15 54.68
C PRO A 643 -40.07 -7.73 54.55
N PRO A 644 -40.78 -8.14 53.49
CA PRO A 644 -40.99 -7.40 52.27
C PRO A 644 -42.39 -6.77 52.19
N THR A 645 -42.59 -5.76 51.35
CA THR A 645 -43.93 -5.43 50.85
C THR A 645 -43.86 -4.98 49.39
N LEU A 646 -44.50 -5.78 48.54
CA LEU A 646 -44.88 -5.46 47.17
C LEU A 646 -45.70 -4.18 47.14
N ALA A 647 -45.37 -3.22 46.27
CA ALA A 647 -46.37 -2.44 45.55
C ALA A 647 -45.76 -1.64 44.38
N PHE A 648 -46.43 -1.85 43.26
CA PHE A 648 -46.53 -1.07 42.03
C PHE A 648 -46.81 0.44 42.26
N THR A 649 -46.74 1.21 41.16
CA THR A 649 -47.08 2.66 40.96
C THR A 649 -45.94 3.62 41.35
N GLY A 650 -45.57 4.67 40.63
CA GLY A 650 -46.27 5.48 39.62
C GLY A 650 -46.17 6.95 40.04
N LEU A 651 -45.56 7.80 39.19
CA LEU A 651 -45.67 9.27 39.13
C LEU A 651 -45.21 10.19 40.29
N THR A 652 -44.28 11.08 39.91
CA THR A 652 -44.26 12.56 40.12
C THR A 652 -43.86 13.23 41.45
N ILE A 653 -43.21 14.39 41.24
CA ILE A 653 -42.93 15.54 42.15
C ILE A 653 -41.80 15.29 43.17
N GLY A 654 -40.76 16.10 43.36
CA GLY A 654 -40.35 17.41 42.84
C GLY A 654 -39.33 18.01 43.83
N ALA A 655 -38.28 18.64 43.31
CA ALA A 655 -37.37 19.64 43.89
C ALA A 655 -36.90 19.53 45.37
N GLY A 656 -35.59 19.57 45.58
CA GLY A 656 -35.03 19.94 46.88
C GLY A 656 -33.50 19.86 47.03
N MET A 657 -32.85 21.02 46.90
CA MET A 657 -31.52 21.38 47.45
C MET A 657 -30.29 20.91 46.64
N SER A 658 -29.47 21.81 46.10
CA SER A 658 -28.64 22.71 46.91
C SER A 658 -28.26 23.99 46.17
N LEU A 659 -28.69 25.07 46.80
CA LEU A 659 -28.42 26.47 46.54
C LEU A 659 -27.28 26.86 47.50
N ALA A 660 -26.04 26.93 47.01
CA ALA A 660 -24.90 27.47 47.76
C ALA A 660 -23.79 27.92 46.79
N GLY A 661 -23.90 29.16 46.29
CA GLY A 661 -22.83 29.77 45.48
C GLY A 661 -23.21 31.07 44.73
N GLY A 662 -24.50 31.34 44.55
CA GLY A 662 -24.98 32.39 43.62
C GLY A 662 -25.58 33.66 44.22
N LEU A 663 -25.27 34.05 45.46
CA LEU A 663 -25.81 35.27 46.10
C LEU A 663 -24.71 36.15 46.74
N LEU A 664 -23.69 36.51 45.96
CA LEU A 664 -22.76 37.57 46.36
C LEU A 664 -22.47 38.65 45.29
N PHE A 665 -23.01 38.55 44.07
CA PHE A 665 -22.73 39.55 43.03
C PHE A 665 -23.94 40.32 42.47
N VAL A 666 -25.18 40.02 42.91
CA VAL A 666 -26.36 40.83 42.56
C VAL A 666 -26.70 41.88 43.63
N GLY A 667 -26.07 41.81 44.82
CA GLY A 667 -26.28 42.75 45.93
C GLY A 667 -25.53 44.09 45.85
N LEU A 668 -24.56 44.23 44.93
CA LEU A 668 -23.73 45.45 44.82
C LEU A 668 -24.07 46.35 43.63
N ALA A 669 -24.87 45.89 42.65
CA ALA A 669 -25.32 46.73 41.53
C ALA A 669 -26.60 47.52 41.83
N GLY A 670 -27.40 47.11 42.83
CA GLY A 670 -28.63 47.82 43.24
C GLY A 670 -28.39 49.10 44.04
N LEU A 671 -27.19 49.30 44.61
CA LEU A 671 -26.90 50.44 45.48
C LEU A 671 -26.41 51.70 44.74
N PHE A 672 -26.10 51.60 43.44
CA PHE A 672 -25.65 52.75 42.62
C PHE A 672 -26.79 53.46 41.86
N VAL A 673 -27.95 52.82 41.72
CA VAL A 673 -29.13 53.42 41.03
C VAL A 673 -30.09 54.15 42.00
N ALA A 674 -29.98 53.91 43.31
CA ALA A 674 -30.83 54.59 44.32
C ALA A 674 -30.28 55.94 44.83
N ARG A 675 -29.06 56.38 44.42
CA ARG A 675 -28.45 57.64 44.91
C ARG A 675 -28.50 58.82 43.92
N HIS A 676 -29.08 58.68 42.72
CA HIS A 676 -29.17 59.78 41.74
C HIS A 676 -30.58 60.39 41.56
N ARG A 677 -31.56 60.06 42.43
CA ARG A 677 -32.91 60.67 42.45
C ARG A 677 -33.26 61.43 43.74
N ARG A 678 -32.27 62.02 44.41
CA ARG A 678 -32.49 63.10 45.39
C ARG A 678 -31.44 64.19 45.18
N LEU A 679 -31.70 65.08 44.23
CA LEU A 679 -31.24 66.48 44.17
C LEU A 679 -31.90 67.14 42.93
N HIS A 680 -33.24 67.23 42.97
CA HIS A 680 -34.06 68.28 42.37
C HIS A 680 -35.44 68.13 43.02
N GLY A 681 -35.66 68.98 44.02
CA GLY A 681 -36.59 68.88 45.13
C GLY A 681 -35.90 69.47 46.34
#